data_AF-A0A6B0YGX0-F1
#
_entry.id   AF-A0A6B0YGX0-F1
#
_cell.length_a   1.000
_cell.length_b   1.000
_cell.length_c   1.000
_cell.angle_alpha   90.00
_cell.angle_beta   90.00
_cell.angle_gamma   90.00
#
_symmetry.space_group_name_H-M   'P 1'
#
loop_
_entity.id
_entity.type
_entity.pdbx_description
1 polymer ?
#
loop_
_entity_poly.entity_id
_entity_poly.type
_entity_poly.pdbx_seq_one_letter_code
_entity_poly.pdbx_strand_id
1 'polypeptide(L)'
;MSDDAPQEVKPYLDEIADRLWSYSAVVMVGAGFSYNAEPVGPVSEPFPSWEMLGDIFYRKLHGRPPGEEARYLSLLKLAEQVQAAFGRPALDRMLRHAIPDLRYEPSRLHSDLLRLPWQDVFTTNYDTLLERARASVTFSHYDVVATTEDLLYAKAPRIVKLHGSFPSPPFVITEEDYRRYPGDYAPFVNTVRQSLLEKTLCLVGFSGDDPNFLRWIGWLRDQVGMETAPKIFLIGVFDAMSEADRKLLNGRGIVPLDLSGFSSDPGRALGRFLVYLEKRRTRALEWPSDSGDAPLWAEGSDHGKYREAAVEWRRQRSRYPGWVVVPEDRRRSLWLHTQDWLSTVSQMSSDERDTLETPLDLDLAFELAWRLDRCLFPLTGELAALLEDVAEKYGDATAPLLEKSHWSKSGVFEAVANIRLWLLRHYREEGLEEKWEQVRRAIDESAERLLPEHKARLRLEEALQALYRFDPAEGKRLVVEWQSNENLPFWEAKRAAVMAELGEAEAARSILESSLSAIRAQQSLNPVGEDYTLVSQESLVMLLLWAVENGMVASEPDSGASNILDELSDRWNELTRHKCDPRREIESFTARLRHEPAARREETTSHEFDLGLVSRTIHFGYDEEAVAAYGLLRLYEDIGMPYRMENATFVSDPVKATLPRVGPYSPHWALANVVRLGDAKAADWLFNREYVAGLGQDHADRYFDVYLSALERTVAAIDGPDLSEAKTSSRWRRRSRRCSRGCATSARQLAANGWSPHSAGSTVQGEGGCSRMSTVSPGAFWTACRSRNVLVRCRC
;
A
#
# COMPACT_ATOMS: atom_id res chain seq x y z
N MET A 1 12.67 33.78 15.90
CA MET A 1 12.57 34.15 14.48
C MET A 1 12.07 32.92 13.75
N SER A 2 10.93 33.03 13.08
CA SER A 2 10.10 31.89 12.63
C SER A 2 10.86 30.92 11.74
N ASP A 3 10.56 29.63 11.90
CA ASP A 3 10.91 28.54 10.97
C ASP A 3 10.18 28.67 9.61
N ASP A 4 9.32 29.68 9.46
CA ASP A 4 8.55 29.93 8.25
C ASP A 4 9.41 30.60 7.17
N ALA A 5 9.47 29.95 6.01
CA ALA A 5 10.04 30.52 4.80
C ALA A 5 9.33 31.85 4.42
N PRO A 6 10.06 32.83 3.85
CA PRO A 6 9.44 34.04 3.32
C PRO A 6 8.31 33.72 2.33
N GLN A 7 7.17 34.42 2.44
CA GLN A 7 5.98 34.15 1.63
C GLN A 7 6.25 34.17 0.12
N GLU A 8 7.17 35.02 -0.33
CA GLU A 8 7.54 35.17 -1.75
C GLU A 8 8.31 33.98 -2.33
N VAL A 9 9.08 33.29 -1.47
CA VAL A 9 9.99 32.20 -1.87
C VAL A 9 9.32 30.83 -1.68
N LYS A 10 8.30 30.76 -0.81
CA LYS A 10 7.58 29.54 -0.43
C LYS A 10 7.03 28.72 -1.62
N PRO A 11 6.38 29.30 -2.65
CA PRO A 11 5.86 28.49 -3.77
C PRO A 11 6.97 27.74 -4.54
N TYR A 12 8.14 28.35 -4.69
CA TYR A 12 9.28 27.72 -5.35
C TYR A 12 9.94 26.66 -4.46
N LEU A 13 10.00 26.88 -3.15
CA LEU A 13 10.48 25.87 -2.20
C LEU A 13 9.57 24.64 -2.19
N ASP A 14 8.26 24.86 -2.26
CA ASP A 14 7.25 23.78 -2.36
C ASP A 14 7.42 23.03 -3.68
N GLU A 15 7.58 23.72 -4.81
CA GLU A 15 7.85 23.11 -6.11
C GLU A 15 9.14 22.26 -6.10
N ILE A 16 10.22 22.75 -5.49
CA ILE A 16 11.48 21.99 -5.36
C ILE A 16 11.28 20.76 -4.47
N ALA A 17 10.58 20.89 -3.35
CA ALA A 17 10.33 19.78 -2.43
C ALA A 17 9.48 18.68 -3.09
N ASP A 18 8.40 19.06 -3.79
CA ASP A 18 7.53 18.12 -4.50
C ASP A 18 8.31 17.35 -5.57
N ARG A 19 9.14 18.05 -6.35
CA ARG A 19 10.00 17.44 -7.38
C ARG A 19 11.08 16.54 -6.78
N LEU A 20 11.66 16.93 -5.66
CA LEU A 20 12.65 16.13 -4.94
C LEU A 20 12.05 14.83 -4.44
N TRP A 21 10.92 14.89 -3.72
CA TRP A 21 10.27 13.69 -3.16
C TRP A 21 9.60 12.80 -4.22
N SER A 22 9.37 13.34 -5.42
CA SER A 22 8.95 12.58 -6.62
C SER A 22 10.12 11.99 -7.43
N TYR A 23 11.36 12.01 -6.93
CA TYR A 23 12.57 11.57 -7.65
C TYR A 23 12.76 12.26 -9.02
N SER A 24 12.31 13.52 -9.10
CA SER A 24 12.31 14.35 -10.31
C SER A 24 13.22 15.59 -10.18
N ALA A 25 14.13 15.60 -9.20
CA ALA A 25 15.08 16.69 -8.98
C ALA A 25 16.53 16.20 -8.97
N VAL A 26 17.42 17.05 -9.47
CA VAL A 26 18.88 16.88 -9.47
C VAL A 26 19.51 18.12 -8.86
N VAL A 27 20.69 17.97 -8.25
CA VAL A 27 21.43 19.09 -7.66
C VAL A 27 22.81 19.21 -8.30
N MET A 28 23.22 20.44 -8.60
CA MET A 28 24.58 20.77 -9.04
C MET A 28 25.27 21.59 -7.96
N VAL A 29 26.35 21.03 -7.42
CA VAL A 29 27.11 21.58 -6.30
C VAL A 29 28.39 22.21 -6.80
N GLY A 30 28.58 23.49 -6.49
CA GLY A 30 29.79 24.26 -6.84
C GLY A 30 30.77 24.44 -5.69
N ALA A 31 31.88 25.12 -5.98
CA ALA A 31 32.99 25.32 -5.03
C ALA A 31 32.56 26.15 -3.81
N GLY A 32 31.50 26.95 -3.95
CA GLY A 32 30.89 27.69 -2.87
C GLY A 32 30.38 26.80 -1.73
N PHE A 33 30.03 25.54 -2.03
CA PHE A 33 29.56 24.61 -1.01
C PHE A 33 30.71 24.06 -0.15
N SER A 34 31.91 23.90 -0.72
CA SER A 34 33.11 23.41 -0.03
C SER A 34 33.61 24.35 1.08
N TYR A 35 33.25 25.65 1.05
CA TYR A 35 33.50 26.58 2.16
C TYR A 35 32.82 26.18 3.48
N ASN A 36 31.79 25.34 3.42
CA ASN A 36 31.07 24.87 4.60
C ASN A 36 31.75 23.65 5.24
N ALA A 37 32.91 23.20 4.76
CA ALA A 37 33.63 22.05 5.32
C ALA A 37 34.32 22.39 6.65
N GLU A 38 34.59 21.37 7.46
CA GLU A 38 35.19 21.53 8.78
C GLU A 38 36.70 21.27 8.72
N PRO A 39 37.55 22.19 9.23
CA PRO A 39 39.00 21.99 9.20
C PRO A 39 39.42 20.89 10.19
N VAL A 40 40.32 19.99 9.77
CA VAL A 40 40.86 18.89 10.60
C VAL A 40 41.79 19.40 11.71
N GLY A 41 42.27 20.65 11.61
CA GLY A 41 43.16 21.25 12.60
C GLY A 41 43.09 22.78 12.66
N PRO A 42 43.72 23.40 13.68
CA PRO A 42 43.61 24.83 13.98
C PRO A 42 44.25 25.75 12.93
N VAL A 43 45.09 25.22 12.05
CA VAL A 43 45.76 25.95 10.97
C VAL A 43 45.45 25.23 9.65
N SER A 44 44.28 25.53 9.08
CA SER A 44 43.90 25.08 7.75
C SER A 44 43.71 26.30 6.87
N GLU A 45 44.40 26.35 5.73
CA GLU A 45 44.18 27.40 4.73
C GLU A 45 42.77 27.25 4.15
N PRO A 46 42.02 28.34 3.96
CA PRO A 46 40.66 28.26 3.42
C PRO A 46 40.65 27.75 1.97
N PHE A 47 39.52 27.20 1.54
CA PHE A 47 39.31 26.87 0.13
C PHE A 47 39.53 28.12 -0.75
N PRO A 48 40.30 28.03 -1.84
CA PRO A 48 40.59 29.19 -2.67
C PRO A 48 39.35 29.59 -3.47
N SER A 49 39.10 30.90 -3.59
CA SER A 49 38.17 31.41 -4.60
C SER A 49 38.79 31.29 -6.00
N TRP A 50 37.96 31.46 -7.04
CA TRP A 50 38.45 31.54 -8.42
C TRP A 50 39.53 32.62 -8.57
N GLU A 51 39.35 33.80 -7.98
CA GLU A 51 40.37 34.88 -8.00
C GLU A 51 41.65 34.48 -7.26
N MET A 52 41.55 33.86 -6.08
CA MET A 52 42.75 33.41 -5.34
C MET A 52 43.55 32.37 -6.14
N LEU A 53 42.87 31.47 -6.85
CA LEU A 53 43.53 30.48 -7.69
C LEU A 53 44.25 31.14 -8.88
N GLY A 54 43.64 32.17 -9.48
CA GLY A 54 44.27 32.94 -10.56
C GLY A 54 45.50 33.70 -10.08
N ASP A 55 45.48 34.25 -8.87
CA ASP A 55 46.63 34.91 -8.26
C ASP A 55 47.81 33.94 -8.03
N ILE A 56 47.51 32.68 -7.68
CA ILE A 56 48.51 31.62 -7.56
C ILE A 56 49.16 31.32 -8.91
N PHE A 57 48.36 31.21 -9.99
CA PHE A 57 48.88 31.00 -11.35
C PHE A 57 49.69 32.19 -11.83
N TYR A 58 49.20 33.41 -11.63
CA TYR A 58 49.89 34.64 -12.00
C TYR A 58 51.25 34.77 -11.28
N ARG A 59 51.27 34.52 -9.97
CA ARG A 59 52.52 34.55 -9.18
C ARG A 59 53.52 33.51 -9.66
N LYS A 60 53.06 32.33 -10.07
CA LYS A 60 53.94 31.29 -10.63
C LYS A 60 54.57 31.71 -11.96
N LEU A 61 53.80 32.36 -12.83
CA LEU A 61 54.25 32.82 -14.15
C LEU A 61 55.19 34.03 -14.06
N HIS A 62 54.87 35.00 -13.20
CA HIS A 62 55.53 36.30 -13.18
C HIS A 62 56.43 36.55 -11.97
N GLY A 63 56.47 35.65 -10.99
CA GLY A 63 57.27 35.77 -9.77
C GLY A 63 56.81 36.87 -8.80
N ARG A 64 55.69 37.54 -9.08
CA ARG A 64 55.10 38.63 -8.29
C ARG A 64 53.58 38.53 -8.27
N PRO A 65 52.88 39.05 -7.24
CA PRO A 65 51.42 39.16 -7.27
C PRO A 65 50.94 40.10 -8.39
N PRO A 66 49.68 39.96 -8.84
CA PRO A 66 49.08 40.93 -9.76
C PRO A 66 49.03 42.32 -9.12
N GLY A 67 49.36 43.36 -9.88
CA GLY A 67 49.27 44.75 -9.43
C GLY A 67 47.87 45.33 -9.62
N GLU A 68 47.56 46.47 -8.98
CA GLU A 68 46.24 47.12 -9.08
C GLU A 68 45.82 47.47 -10.52
N GLU A 69 46.79 47.79 -11.39
CA GLU A 69 46.57 48.09 -12.82
C GLU A 69 46.62 46.87 -13.75
N ALA A 70 47.01 45.69 -13.24
CA ALA A 70 47.26 44.48 -14.03
C ALA A 70 46.49 43.28 -13.47
N ARG A 71 45.16 43.37 -13.46
CA ARG A 71 44.28 42.20 -13.27
C ARG A 71 44.25 41.38 -14.57
N TYR A 72 44.44 40.06 -14.44
CA TYR A 72 44.29 39.14 -15.56
C TYR A 72 42.81 39.05 -15.97
N LEU A 73 42.55 38.99 -17.29
CA LEU A 73 41.18 38.92 -17.82
C LEU A 73 40.54 37.53 -17.70
N SER A 74 41.33 36.45 -17.76
CA SER A 74 40.84 35.08 -17.81
C SER A 74 41.74 34.17 -16.98
N LEU A 75 41.19 33.49 -15.98
CA LEU A 75 41.90 32.47 -15.21
C LEU A 75 42.26 31.27 -16.08
N LEU A 76 41.34 30.86 -16.97
CA LEU A 76 41.54 29.71 -17.85
C LEU A 76 42.77 29.92 -18.75
N LYS A 77 42.95 31.16 -19.24
CA LYS A 77 44.13 31.56 -20.02
C LYS A 77 45.41 31.52 -19.21
N LEU A 78 45.37 31.96 -17.94
CA LEU A 78 46.52 31.85 -17.05
C LEU A 78 46.90 30.39 -16.80
N ALA A 79 45.91 29.53 -16.56
CA ALA A 79 46.13 28.10 -16.39
C ALA A 79 46.78 27.48 -17.64
N GLU A 80 46.32 27.86 -18.84
CA GLU A 80 46.92 27.44 -20.10
C GLU A 80 48.36 27.94 -20.26
N GLN A 81 48.64 29.19 -19.89
CA GLN A 81 50.01 29.73 -19.89
C GLN A 81 50.94 28.98 -18.91
N VAL A 82 50.44 28.64 -17.71
CA VAL A 82 51.18 27.80 -16.76
C VAL A 82 51.48 26.43 -17.35
N GLN A 83 50.48 25.80 -17.99
CA GLN A 83 50.65 24.52 -18.66
C GLN A 83 51.67 24.60 -19.80
N ALA A 84 51.63 25.65 -20.62
CA ALA A 84 52.57 25.84 -21.72
C ALA A 84 54.01 26.07 -21.23
N ALA A 85 54.17 26.82 -20.13
CA ALA A 85 55.49 27.15 -19.57
C ALA A 85 56.12 26.01 -18.74
N PHE A 86 55.32 25.27 -17.98
CA PHE A 86 55.81 24.31 -16.97
C PHE A 86 55.27 22.88 -17.13
N GLY A 87 54.39 22.64 -18.11
CA GLY A 87 53.76 21.35 -18.37
C GLY A 87 52.53 21.05 -17.50
N ARG A 88 51.67 20.13 -17.97
CA ARG A 88 50.46 19.69 -17.26
C ARG A 88 50.73 19.14 -15.84
N PRO A 89 51.78 18.32 -15.60
CA PRO A 89 52.06 17.82 -14.25
C PRO A 89 52.35 18.93 -13.22
N ALA A 90 52.91 20.06 -13.66
CA ALA A 90 53.15 21.20 -12.77
C ALA A 90 51.83 21.89 -12.39
N LEU A 91 50.94 22.11 -13.37
CA LEU A 91 49.60 22.67 -13.15
C LEU A 91 48.77 21.78 -12.20
N ASP A 92 48.72 20.47 -12.47
CA ASP A 92 47.98 19.51 -11.64
C ASP A 92 48.52 19.46 -10.20
N ARG A 93 49.84 19.56 -10.01
CA ARG A 93 50.43 19.71 -8.67
C ARG A 93 49.99 21.02 -8.03
N MET A 94 49.96 22.13 -8.75
CA MET A 94 49.53 23.41 -8.18
C MET A 94 48.07 23.35 -7.71
N LEU A 95 47.17 22.77 -8.50
CA LEU A 95 45.77 22.57 -8.09
C LEU A 95 45.65 21.75 -6.80
N ARG A 96 46.34 20.61 -6.72
CA ARG A 96 46.34 19.75 -5.52
C ARG A 96 46.91 20.43 -4.27
N HIS A 97 47.86 21.35 -4.41
CA HIS A 97 48.42 22.08 -3.27
C HIS A 97 47.55 23.27 -2.87
N ALA A 98 46.90 23.92 -3.83
CA ALA A 98 46.06 25.09 -3.59
C ALA A 98 44.70 24.72 -2.95
N ILE A 99 44.16 23.54 -3.26
CA ILE A 99 42.86 23.10 -2.75
C ILE A 99 43.09 22.07 -1.63
N PRO A 100 42.76 22.41 -0.37
CA PRO A 100 43.16 21.64 0.80
C PRO A 100 42.23 20.45 1.12
N ASP A 101 41.93 19.60 0.14
CA ASP A 101 40.90 18.54 0.26
C ASP A 101 41.04 17.67 1.53
N LEU A 102 42.18 17.00 1.74
CA LEU A 102 42.40 16.13 2.90
C LEU A 102 42.58 16.88 4.24
N ARG A 103 42.68 18.22 4.23
CA ARG A 103 42.77 19.02 5.47
C ARG A 103 41.39 19.42 6.00
N TYR A 104 40.34 19.07 5.27
CA TYR A 104 38.96 19.32 5.64
C TYR A 104 38.18 18.00 5.69
N GLU A 105 37.23 17.95 6.60
CA GLU A 105 36.20 16.92 6.69
C GLU A 105 34.86 17.48 6.19
N PRO A 106 34.00 16.64 5.59
CA PRO A 106 32.66 17.04 5.23
C PRO A 106 31.87 17.42 6.47
N SER A 107 31.29 18.61 6.45
CA SER A 107 30.39 19.05 7.52
C SER A 107 29.03 18.36 7.46
N ARG A 108 28.21 18.60 8.50
CA ARG A 108 26.82 18.14 8.54
C ARG A 108 26.00 18.55 7.31
N LEU A 109 26.26 19.73 6.72
CA LEU A 109 25.57 20.19 5.50
C LEU A 109 25.79 19.25 4.31
N HIS A 110 26.98 18.68 4.15
CA HIS A 110 27.28 17.72 3.08
C HIS A 110 26.49 16.43 3.28
N SER A 111 26.42 15.97 4.54
CA SER A 111 25.67 14.77 4.90
C SER A 111 24.16 14.98 4.72
N ASP A 112 23.63 16.13 5.16
CA ASP A 112 22.21 16.48 5.06
C ASP A 112 21.78 16.67 3.60
N LEU A 113 22.65 17.23 2.73
CA LEU A 113 22.39 17.30 1.29
C LEU A 113 22.22 15.90 0.67
N LEU A 114 23.11 14.97 1.01
CA LEU A 114 23.09 13.60 0.48
C LEU A 114 22.00 12.71 1.12
N ARG A 115 21.42 13.10 2.25
CA ARG A 115 20.26 12.39 2.83
C ARG A 115 18.99 12.56 2.00
N LEU A 116 18.88 13.67 1.27
CA LEU A 116 17.74 13.93 0.39
C LEU A 116 17.78 13.03 -0.86
N PRO A 117 16.61 12.66 -1.43
CA PRO A 117 16.52 11.71 -2.54
C PRO A 117 16.80 12.35 -3.91
N TRP A 118 17.97 12.97 -4.08
CA TRP A 118 18.39 13.49 -5.38
C TRP A 118 18.58 12.35 -6.38
N GLN A 119 18.08 12.52 -7.60
CA GLN A 119 18.28 11.53 -8.65
C GLN A 119 19.76 11.43 -9.03
N ASP A 120 20.44 12.58 -9.13
CA ASP A 120 21.87 12.73 -9.36
C ASP A 120 22.38 14.01 -8.69
N VAL A 121 23.61 13.95 -8.20
CA VAL A 121 24.40 15.05 -7.65
C VAL A 121 25.54 15.34 -8.61
N PHE A 122 25.44 16.42 -9.39
CA PHE A 122 26.50 16.88 -10.27
C PHE A 122 27.44 17.81 -9.51
N THR A 123 28.75 17.75 -9.78
CA THR A 123 29.68 18.74 -9.25
C THR A 123 30.84 19.02 -10.18
N THR A 124 31.27 20.28 -10.18
CA THR A 124 32.50 20.74 -10.85
C THR A 124 33.68 20.81 -9.87
N ASN A 125 33.50 20.39 -8.62
CA ASN A 125 34.51 20.48 -7.58
C ASN A 125 35.50 19.32 -7.68
N TYR A 126 36.78 19.59 -7.45
CA TYR A 126 37.83 18.56 -7.43
C TYR A 126 37.95 17.85 -6.08
N ASP A 127 37.58 18.51 -4.98
CA ASP A 127 37.63 17.94 -3.63
C ASP A 127 36.73 16.70 -3.49
N THR A 128 37.01 15.83 -2.52
CA THR A 128 36.25 14.59 -2.32
C THR A 128 35.29 14.69 -1.13
N LEU A 129 34.78 15.89 -0.82
CA LEU A 129 33.95 16.11 0.37
C LEU A 129 32.60 15.40 0.28
N LEU A 130 31.93 15.45 -0.88
CA LEU A 130 30.64 14.76 -1.09
C LEU A 130 30.83 13.23 -1.04
N GLU A 131 31.89 12.73 -1.66
CA GLU A 131 32.25 11.31 -1.68
C GLU A 131 32.55 10.78 -0.27
N ARG A 132 33.25 11.56 0.55
CA ARG A 132 33.52 11.24 1.96
C ARG A 132 32.27 11.37 2.83
N ALA A 133 31.41 12.37 2.57
CA ALA A 133 30.14 12.55 3.26
C ALA A 133 29.20 11.36 3.04
N ARG A 134 29.33 10.61 1.95
CA ARG A 134 28.57 9.37 1.72
C ARG A 134 28.69 8.38 2.89
N ALA A 135 29.83 8.33 3.58
CA ALA A 135 30.05 7.39 4.68
C ALA A 135 29.16 7.65 5.91
N SER A 136 28.62 8.88 6.06
CA SER A 136 27.73 9.25 7.16
C SER A 136 26.24 9.10 6.81
N VAL A 137 25.91 8.67 5.58
CA VAL A 137 24.54 8.51 5.08
C VAL A 137 24.18 7.03 5.02
N THR A 138 23.21 6.62 5.84
CA THR A 138 22.85 5.20 6.02
C THR A 138 21.90 4.67 4.95
N PHE A 139 20.96 5.49 4.46
CA PHE A 139 19.82 5.03 3.67
C PHE A 139 19.91 5.35 2.17
N SER A 140 20.71 6.34 1.77
CA SER A 140 20.90 6.73 0.36
C SER A 140 22.27 6.26 -0.12
N HIS A 141 22.30 5.28 -1.04
CA HIS A 141 23.55 4.78 -1.62
C HIS A 141 23.87 5.50 -2.92
N TYR A 142 24.80 6.46 -2.87
CA TYR A 142 25.27 7.17 -4.07
C TYR A 142 26.48 6.48 -4.69
N ASP A 143 26.40 6.14 -5.97
CA ASP A 143 27.56 5.69 -6.74
C ASP A 143 28.40 6.89 -7.17
N VAL A 144 29.72 6.82 -6.99
CA VAL A 144 30.63 7.89 -7.38
C VAL A 144 31.09 7.64 -8.81
N VAL A 145 30.89 8.62 -9.67
CA VAL A 145 31.30 8.61 -11.08
C VAL A 145 32.36 9.68 -11.27
N ALA A 146 33.63 9.26 -11.32
CA ALA A 146 34.77 10.15 -11.54
C ALA A 146 35.28 10.11 -12.97
N THR A 147 35.03 9.02 -13.68
CA THR A 147 35.47 8.76 -15.06
C THR A 147 34.29 8.39 -15.96
N THR A 148 34.50 8.45 -17.28
CA THR A 148 33.47 8.05 -18.26
C THR A 148 33.13 6.57 -18.21
N GLU A 149 34.09 5.73 -17.81
CA GLU A 149 33.94 4.29 -17.64
C GLU A 149 33.04 3.95 -16.45
N ASP A 150 33.10 4.75 -15.37
CA ASP A 150 32.26 4.56 -14.19
C ASP A 150 30.77 4.69 -14.51
N LEU A 151 30.40 5.52 -15.51
CA LEU A 151 29.01 5.69 -15.95
C LEU A 151 28.38 4.38 -16.44
N LEU A 152 29.17 3.43 -16.95
CA LEU A 152 28.66 2.18 -17.50
C LEU A 152 28.11 1.23 -16.42
N TYR A 153 28.62 1.35 -15.19
CA TYR A 153 28.29 0.44 -14.09
C TYR A 153 27.54 1.13 -12.95
N ALA A 154 27.66 2.46 -12.82
CA ALA A 154 27.01 3.23 -11.79
C ALA A 154 25.49 3.26 -11.96
N LYS A 155 24.76 2.99 -10.87
CA LYS A 155 23.30 3.10 -10.82
C LYS A 155 22.90 4.37 -10.09
N ALA A 156 21.79 4.96 -10.52
CA ALA A 156 21.22 6.09 -9.81
C ALA A 156 20.75 5.66 -8.41
N PRO A 157 20.95 6.49 -7.36
CA PRO A 157 21.46 7.86 -7.44
C PRO A 157 23.00 7.96 -7.52
N ARG A 158 23.54 8.98 -8.25
CA ARG A 158 24.99 9.12 -8.50
C ARG A 158 25.56 10.46 -8.03
N ILE A 159 26.83 10.48 -7.63
CA ILE A 159 27.65 11.70 -7.53
C ILE A 159 28.57 11.75 -8.75
N VAL A 160 28.30 12.67 -9.69
CA VAL A 160 29.00 12.77 -10.97
C VAL A 160 29.98 13.95 -10.96
N LYS A 161 31.27 13.64 -11.09
CA LYS A 161 32.39 14.59 -11.09
C LYS A 161 32.68 15.06 -12.51
N LEU A 162 32.14 16.21 -12.88
CA LEU A 162 32.18 16.68 -14.26
C LEU A 162 33.59 17.14 -14.67
N HIS A 163 34.33 17.79 -13.78
CA HIS A 163 35.64 18.39 -14.09
C HIS A 163 36.84 17.56 -13.61
N GLY A 164 36.60 16.33 -13.17
CA GLY A 164 37.58 15.44 -12.54
C GLY A 164 37.50 15.44 -11.02
N SER A 165 38.31 14.59 -10.37
CA SER A 165 38.31 14.39 -8.91
C SER A 165 39.71 14.13 -8.38
N PHE A 166 40.05 14.66 -7.20
CA PHE A 166 41.31 14.31 -6.55
C PHE A 166 41.33 12.84 -6.10
N PRO A 167 42.51 12.18 -6.13
CA PRO A 167 43.83 12.69 -6.54
C PRO A 167 44.12 12.56 -8.04
N SER A 168 43.21 11.96 -8.81
CA SER A 168 43.47 11.43 -10.15
C SER A 168 43.17 12.45 -11.27
N PRO A 169 44.17 12.84 -12.09
CA PRO A 169 43.93 13.66 -13.28
C PRO A 169 43.17 12.87 -14.36
N PRO A 170 42.61 13.54 -15.38
CA PRO A 170 42.73 14.97 -15.73
C PRO A 170 41.79 15.93 -14.97
N PHE A 171 42.25 17.16 -14.72
CA PHE A 171 41.46 18.26 -14.14
C PHE A 171 41.13 19.32 -15.20
N VAL A 172 39.85 19.67 -15.38
CA VAL A 172 39.40 20.60 -16.42
C VAL A 172 39.54 22.05 -15.95
N ILE A 173 40.58 22.76 -16.40
CA ILE A 173 40.85 24.14 -15.94
C ILE A 173 41.39 25.10 -17.02
N THR A 174 41.94 24.60 -18.12
CA THR A 174 42.52 25.45 -19.19
C THR A 174 41.49 25.80 -20.26
N GLU A 175 41.71 26.86 -21.05
CA GLU A 175 40.81 27.20 -22.18
C GLU A 175 40.68 26.04 -23.17
N GLU A 176 41.78 25.34 -23.45
CA GLU A 176 41.80 24.16 -24.31
C GLU A 176 41.01 22.97 -23.73
N ASP A 177 41.07 22.73 -22.41
CA ASP A 177 40.26 21.69 -21.76
C ASP A 177 38.76 21.98 -21.96
N TYR A 178 38.31 23.21 -21.68
CA TYR A 178 36.92 23.61 -21.84
C TYR A 178 36.47 23.59 -23.32
N ARG A 179 37.36 23.95 -24.26
CA ARG A 179 37.05 23.91 -25.69
C ARG A 179 36.81 22.48 -26.17
N ARG A 180 37.66 21.54 -25.75
CA ARG A 180 37.57 20.13 -26.14
C ARG A 180 36.56 19.32 -25.32
N TYR A 181 36.14 19.83 -24.16
CA TYR A 181 35.27 19.13 -23.21
C TYR A 181 34.05 18.42 -23.83
N PRO A 182 33.27 19.03 -24.76
CA PRO A 182 32.12 18.34 -25.34
C PRO A 182 32.46 17.13 -26.19
N GLY A 183 33.67 17.08 -26.76
CA GLY A 183 34.16 15.94 -27.52
C GLY A 183 34.78 14.89 -26.61
N ASP A 184 35.71 15.32 -25.75
CA ASP A 184 36.48 14.41 -24.89
C ASP A 184 35.61 13.80 -23.76
N TYR A 185 34.58 14.50 -23.27
CA TYR A 185 33.65 14.05 -22.22
C TYR A 185 32.19 14.02 -22.69
N ALA A 186 31.95 13.63 -23.94
CA ALA A 186 30.61 13.53 -24.52
C ALA A 186 29.59 12.73 -23.65
N PRO A 187 29.96 11.61 -22.99
CA PRO A 187 29.05 10.89 -22.09
C PRO A 187 28.55 11.74 -20.91
N PHE A 188 29.43 12.52 -20.26
CA PHE A 188 29.02 13.43 -19.19
C PHE A 188 28.10 14.54 -19.70
N VAL A 189 28.43 15.13 -20.86
CA VAL A 189 27.57 16.15 -21.48
C VAL A 189 26.18 15.60 -21.78
N ASN A 190 26.09 14.39 -22.34
CA ASN A 190 24.80 13.77 -22.64
C ASN A 190 24.00 13.46 -21.38
N THR A 191 24.66 12.98 -20.32
CA THR A 191 24.03 12.71 -19.02
C THR A 191 23.42 13.99 -18.44
N VAL A 192 24.20 15.08 -18.37
CA VAL A 192 23.70 16.37 -17.85
C VAL A 192 22.57 16.92 -18.71
N ARG A 193 22.69 16.83 -20.05
CA ARG A 193 21.63 17.26 -20.98
C ARG A 193 20.34 16.49 -20.79
N GLN A 194 20.41 15.18 -20.60
CA GLN A 194 19.24 14.35 -20.33
C GLN A 194 18.60 14.74 -19.00
N SER A 195 19.38 14.91 -17.94
CA SER A 195 18.88 15.38 -16.64
C SER A 195 18.22 16.76 -16.75
N LEU A 196 18.78 17.68 -17.53
CA LEU A 196 18.21 19.01 -17.77
C LEU A 196 16.87 19.00 -18.52
N LEU A 197 16.61 17.97 -19.34
CA LEU A 197 15.35 17.80 -20.06
C LEU A 197 14.25 17.16 -19.20
N GLU A 198 14.64 16.22 -18.34
CA GLU A 198 13.70 15.37 -17.58
C GLU A 198 13.41 15.87 -16.15
N LYS A 199 14.33 16.65 -15.56
CA LYS A 199 14.37 16.90 -14.12
C LYS A 199 14.52 18.40 -13.81
N THR A 200 14.05 18.79 -12.63
CA THR A 200 14.30 20.13 -12.07
C THR A 200 15.74 20.20 -11.54
N LEU A 201 16.50 21.21 -11.94
CA LEU A 201 17.90 21.40 -11.51
C LEU A 201 18.02 22.46 -10.41
N CYS A 202 18.63 22.08 -9.29
CA CYS A 202 18.98 22.97 -8.19
C CYS A 202 20.49 23.27 -8.18
N LEU A 203 20.88 24.53 -8.27
CA LEU A 203 22.28 24.97 -8.18
C LEU A 203 22.56 25.44 -6.75
N VAL A 204 23.52 24.81 -6.07
CA VAL A 204 23.88 25.10 -4.67
C VAL A 204 25.37 25.36 -4.56
N GLY A 205 25.75 26.50 -3.95
CA GLY A 205 27.16 26.89 -3.86
C GLY A 205 27.83 27.08 -5.22
N PHE A 206 27.04 27.34 -6.27
CA PHE A 206 27.48 27.43 -7.66
C PHE A 206 27.15 28.82 -8.20
N SER A 207 28.07 29.48 -8.88
CA SER A 207 27.86 30.86 -9.37
C SER A 207 26.97 30.93 -10.61
N GLY A 208 26.90 29.86 -11.40
CA GLY A 208 26.18 29.84 -12.67
C GLY A 208 27.00 30.31 -13.88
N ASP A 209 28.26 30.72 -13.66
CA ASP A 209 29.12 31.31 -14.70
C ASP A 209 30.08 30.32 -15.37
N ASP A 210 30.00 29.03 -15.00
CA ASP A 210 30.86 28.03 -15.61
C ASP A 210 30.61 27.91 -17.14
N PRO A 211 31.66 27.96 -17.98
CA PRO A 211 31.49 27.93 -19.43
C PRO A 211 30.77 26.67 -19.96
N ASN A 212 30.98 25.50 -19.36
CA ASN A 212 30.29 24.29 -19.79
C ASN A 212 28.81 24.34 -19.40
N PHE A 213 28.51 24.78 -18.18
CA PHE A 213 27.14 24.99 -17.72
C PHE A 213 26.36 25.97 -18.61
N LEU A 214 26.95 27.13 -18.92
CA LEU A 214 26.33 28.13 -19.80
C LEU A 214 26.02 27.58 -21.19
N ARG A 215 26.85 26.66 -21.71
CA ARG A 215 26.61 25.98 -22.99
C ARG A 215 25.49 24.96 -22.90
N TRP A 216 25.35 24.25 -21.78
CA TRP A 216 24.26 23.29 -21.59
C TRP A 216 22.90 23.99 -21.50
N ILE A 217 22.80 25.08 -20.73
CA ILE A 217 21.56 25.87 -20.64
C ILE A 217 21.26 26.62 -21.94
N GLY A 218 22.29 27.04 -22.69
CA GLY A 218 22.13 27.59 -24.04
C GLY A 218 21.47 26.56 -24.96
N TRP A 219 22.06 25.36 -25.02
CA TRP A 219 21.51 24.25 -25.79
C TRP A 219 20.08 23.89 -25.38
N LEU A 220 19.77 23.82 -24.08
CA LEU A 220 18.42 23.51 -23.59
C LEU A 220 17.38 24.50 -24.14
N ARG A 221 17.70 25.80 -24.06
CA ARG A 221 16.83 26.87 -24.58
C ARG A 221 16.66 26.78 -26.08
N ASP A 222 17.73 26.50 -26.80
CA ASP A 222 17.71 26.39 -28.27
C ASP A 222 16.89 25.19 -28.76
N GLN A 223 16.82 24.10 -27.97
CA GLN A 223 16.08 22.88 -28.35
C GLN A 223 14.61 22.88 -27.93
N VAL A 224 14.30 23.35 -26.72
CA VAL A 224 12.96 23.19 -26.11
C VAL A 224 12.15 24.48 -26.13
N GLY A 225 12.82 25.64 -26.09
CA GLY A 225 12.19 26.94 -25.86
C GLY A 225 12.11 27.30 -24.37
N MET A 226 12.02 28.60 -24.06
CA MET A 226 12.10 29.08 -22.66
C MET A 226 10.82 28.83 -21.84
N GLU A 227 9.66 28.72 -22.47
CA GLU A 227 8.38 28.55 -21.76
C GLU A 227 8.11 27.10 -21.33
N THR A 228 8.70 26.14 -22.04
CA THR A 228 8.52 24.69 -21.88
C THR A 228 9.69 24.01 -21.18
N ALA A 229 10.86 24.66 -21.10
CA ALA A 229 12.04 24.12 -20.45
C ALA A 229 11.82 23.96 -18.93
N PRO A 230 12.32 22.87 -18.31
CA PRO A 230 12.33 22.73 -16.86
C PRO A 230 13.03 23.90 -16.18
N LYS A 231 12.48 24.37 -15.05
CA LYS A 231 13.07 25.47 -14.30
C LYS A 231 14.39 25.06 -13.67
N ILE A 232 15.36 25.97 -13.71
CA ILE A 232 16.63 25.85 -13.01
C ILE A 232 16.59 26.82 -11.82
N PHE A 233 16.84 26.34 -10.61
CA PHE A 233 16.83 27.16 -9.40
C PHE A 233 18.26 27.44 -8.94
N LEU A 234 18.62 28.72 -8.84
CA LEU A 234 19.89 29.12 -8.24
C LEU A 234 19.66 29.46 -6.77
N ILE A 235 20.26 28.70 -5.85
CA ILE A 235 19.92 28.74 -4.42
C ILE A 235 21.10 29.32 -3.62
N GLY A 236 20.84 30.38 -2.87
CA GLY A 236 21.85 31.07 -2.08
C GLY A 236 21.33 32.32 -1.40
N VAL A 237 22.22 33.08 -0.78
CA VAL A 237 21.90 34.39 -0.18
C VAL A 237 22.26 35.47 -1.19
N PHE A 238 21.27 36.23 -1.65
CA PHE A 238 21.39 37.16 -2.78
C PHE A 238 21.04 38.62 -2.43
N ASP A 239 21.18 39.01 -1.16
CA ASP A 239 20.88 40.38 -0.67
C ASP A 239 21.54 41.51 -1.47
N ALA A 240 22.71 41.23 -2.07
CA ALA A 240 23.49 42.19 -2.86
C ALA A 240 23.31 42.06 -4.39
N MET A 241 22.42 41.18 -4.87
CA MET A 241 22.22 40.95 -6.31
C MET A 241 21.47 42.12 -6.95
N SER A 242 22.02 42.65 -8.05
CA SER A 242 21.37 43.74 -8.78
C SER A 242 20.11 43.26 -9.52
N GLU A 243 19.16 44.17 -9.77
CA GLU A 243 17.97 43.84 -10.58
C GLU A 243 18.35 43.44 -12.02
N ALA A 244 19.45 43.99 -12.54
CA ALA A 244 19.97 43.65 -13.86
C ALA A 244 20.45 42.19 -13.92
N ASP A 245 21.20 41.74 -12.91
CA ASP A 245 21.67 40.35 -12.83
C ASP A 245 20.51 39.37 -12.64
N ARG A 246 19.52 39.74 -11.81
CA ARG A 246 18.30 38.95 -11.63
C ARG A 246 17.51 38.82 -12.94
N LYS A 247 17.38 39.89 -13.73
CA LYS A 247 16.75 39.84 -15.07
C LYS A 247 17.57 39.01 -16.05
N LEU A 248 18.90 39.08 -16.00
CA LEU A 248 19.78 38.28 -16.84
C LEU A 248 19.61 36.77 -16.57
N LEU A 249 19.58 36.38 -15.29
CA LEU A 249 19.37 34.98 -14.89
C LEU A 249 17.99 34.48 -15.32
N ASN A 250 16.94 35.27 -15.09
CA ASN A 250 15.59 34.94 -15.55
C ASN A 250 15.53 34.81 -17.09
N GLY A 251 16.22 35.69 -17.82
CA GLY A 251 16.39 35.59 -19.29
C GLY A 251 17.24 34.40 -19.75
N ARG A 252 17.89 33.68 -18.83
CA ARG A 252 18.55 32.40 -19.05
C ARG A 252 17.72 31.20 -18.58
N GLY A 253 16.51 31.42 -18.06
CA GLY A 253 15.67 30.36 -17.48
C GLY A 253 16.13 29.91 -16.09
N ILE A 254 16.97 30.70 -15.43
CA ILE A 254 17.47 30.46 -14.08
C ILE A 254 16.71 31.36 -13.10
N VAL A 255 16.00 30.76 -12.16
CA VAL A 255 15.25 31.45 -11.12
C VAL A 255 16.13 31.59 -9.88
N PRO A 256 16.61 32.80 -9.51
CA PRO A 256 17.37 33.00 -8.29
C PRO A 256 16.43 32.94 -7.07
N LEU A 257 16.71 31.98 -6.20
CA LEU A 257 15.97 31.71 -4.97
C LEU A 257 16.75 32.27 -3.78
N ASP A 258 16.33 33.45 -3.30
CA ASP A 258 17.01 34.16 -2.21
C ASP A 258 16.65 33.59 -0.84
N LEU A 259 17.67 33.05 -0.15
CA LEU A 259 17.55 32.46 1.18
C LEU A 259 17.88 33.44 2.31
N SER A 260 18.11 34.73 2.02
CA SER A 260 18.42 35.71 3.06
C SER A 260 17.38 35.81 4.17
N GLY A 261 16.10 35.57 3.83
CA GLY A 261 15.02 35.48 4.80
C GLY A 261 15.14 34.29 5.77
N PHE A 262 15.90 33.24 5.44
CA PHE A 262 16.28 32.19 6.38
C PHE A 262 17.47 32.60 7.23
N SER A 263 18.55 33.12 6.64
CA SER A 263 19.72 33.63 7.38
C SER A 263 20.60 34.48 6.48
N SER A 264 21.29 35.46 7.05
CA SER A 264 22.35 36.20 6.34
C SER A 264 23.64 35.39 6.19
N ASP A 265 23.83 34.33 6.99
CA ASP A 265 24.95 33.39 6.85
C ASP A 265 24.60 32.31 5.81
N PRO A 266 25.34 32.19 4.69
CA PRO A 266 25.01 31.26 3.61
C PRO A 266 24.94 29.80 4.06
N GLY A 267 25.84 29.35 4.94
CA GLY A 267 25.85 27.98 5.44
C GLY A 267 24.60 27.66 6.27
N ARG A 268 24.23 28.53 7.22
CA ARG A 268 22.98 28.37 7.99
C ARG A 268 21.73 28.50 7.13
N ALA A 269 21.72 29.40 6.14
CA ALA A 269 20.59 29.56 5.22
C ALA A 269 20.37 28.26 4.41
N LEU A 270 21.44 27.68 3.87
CA LEU A 270 21.41 26.38 3.19
C LEU A 270 20.96 25.26 4.12
N GLY A 271 21.44 25.23 5.37
CA GLY A 271 20.97 24.26 6.36
C GLY A 271 19.46 24.33 6.60
N ARG A 272 18.90 25.53 6.73
CA ARG A 272 17.44 25.74 6.86
C ARG A 272 16.69 25.33 5.60
N PHE A 273 17.23 25.61 4.43
CA PHE A 273 16.67 25.15 3.15
C PHE A 273 16.60 23.62 3.08
N LEU A 274 17.67 22.90 3.41
CA LEU A 274 17.67 21.43 3.42
C LEU A 274 16.67 20.86 4.43
N VAL A 275 16.61 21.44 5.64
CA VAL A 275 15.60 21.07 6.65
C VAL A 275 14.18 21.35 6.15
N TYR A 276 13.96 22.45 5.41
CA TYR A 276 12.67 22.76 4.82
C TYR A 276 12.24 21.67 3.82
N LEU A 277 13.13 21.28 2.92
CA LEU A 277 12.89 20.20 1.96
C LEU A 277 12.61 18.87 2.68
N GLU A 278 13.36 18.57 3.74
CA GLU A 278 13.17 17.35 4.53
C GLU A 278 11.82 17.32 5.25
N LYS A 279 11.37 18.43 5.84
CA LYS A 279 10.05 18.54 6.49
C LYS A 279 8.89 18.35 5.52
N ARG A 280 9.10 18.62 4.23
CA ARG A 280 8.12 18.42 3.15
C ARG A 280 8.11 17.00 2.60
N ARG A 281 8.91 16.08 3.17
CA ARG A 281 8.81 14.65 2.88
C ARG A 281 7.37 14.20 3.07
N THR A 282 6.74 13.76 1.99
CA THR A 282 5.43 13.13 2.05
C THR A 282 5.54 11.86 2.89
N ARG A 283 4.96 11.88 4.09
CA ARG A 283 4.95 10.74 5.02
C ARG A 283 3.80 9.78 4.75
N ALA A 284 3.16 9.89 3.59
CA ALA A 284 2.09 8.99 3.15
C ALA A 284 2.50 7.50 3.32
N LEU A 285 3.71 7.10 2.91
CA LEU A 285 4.25 5.75 3.13
C LEU A 285 4.45 5.35 4.61
N GLU A 286 4.57 6.35 5.49
CA GLU A 286 4.78 6.18 6.93
C GLU A 286 3.44 6.13 7.70
N TRP A 287 2.32 6.53 7.09
CA TRP A 287 0.98 6.45 7.69
C TRP A 287 0.75 5.10 8.41
N PRO A 288 0.27 5.07 9.67
CA PRO A 288 -0.34 6.18 10.41
C PRO A 288 0.65 6.99 11.26
N SER A 289 1.97 6.82 11.11
CA SER A 289 2.99 7.20 12.12
C SER A 289 3.27 8.70 12.31
N ASP A 290 2.27 9.57 12.14
CA ASP A 290 2.35 10.99 12.45
C ASP A 290 1.70 11.36 13.80
N SER A 291 1.96 10.56 14.84
CA SER A 291 2.19 11.04 16.22
C SER A 291 2.42 9.88 17.18
N GLY A 292 3.29 10.08 18.17
CA GLY A 292 3.27 9.31 19.42
C GLY A 292 2.13 9.75 20.36
N ASP A 293 1.15 10.50 19.84
CA ASP A 293 0.10 11.19 20.59
C ASP A 293 -1.26 10.48 20.50
N ALA A 294 -1.36 9.34 19.79
CA ALA A 294 -2.55 8.52 19.90
C ALA A 294 -2.72 8.12 21.37
N PRO A 295 -3.82 8.50 22.03
CA PRO A 295 -3.96 8.27 23.46
C PRO A 295 -3.83 6.77 23.69
N LEU A 296 -2.80 6.38 24.45
CA LEU A 296 -2.69 5.02 24.93
C LEU A 296 -3.94 4.73 25.74
N TRP A 297 -4.59 3.62 25.43
CA TRP A 297 -5.71 3.17 26.24
C TRP A 297 -5.25 3.06 27.70
N ALA A 298 -6.11 3.50 28.62
CA ALA A 298 -5.90 3.26 30.04
C ALA A 298 -7.21 2.80 30.68
N GLU A 299 -7.06 1.95 31.69
CA GLU A 299 -8.16 1.37 32.46
C GLU A 299 -9.11 2.46 32.98
N GLY A 300 -10.41 2.33 32.70
CA GLY A 300 -11.44 3.32 33.08
C GLY A 300 -11.48 4.58 32.20
N SER A 301 -11.30 4.44 30.88
CA SER A 301 -11.34 5.58 29.94
C SER A 301 -12.65 6.37 30.04
N ASP A 302 -12.54 7.68 30.25
CA ASP A 302 -13.67 8.61 30.42
C ASP A 302 -14.07 9.30 29.10
N HIS A 303 -15.12 10.12 29.16
CA HIS A 303 -15.60 10.92 28.03
C HIS A 303 -14.53 11.82 27.39
N GLY A 304 -13.51 12.25 28.17
CA GLY A 304 -12.41 13.06 27.66
C GLY A 304 -11.51 12.25 26.73
N LYS A 305 -11.09 11.06 27.16
CA LYS A 305 -10.24 10.17 26.36
C LYS A 305 -10.94 9.66 25.11
N TYR A 306 -12.24 9.38 25.17
CA TYR A 306 -13.02 9.03 23.98
C TYR A 306 -12.99 10.11 22.92
N ARG A 307 -13.13 11.38 23.32
CA ARG A 307 -13.04 12.52 22.41
C ARG A 307 -11.66 12.63 21.78
N GLU A 308 -10.61 12.51 22.59
CA GLU A 308 -9.22 12.55 22.10
C GLU A 308 -8.95 11.45 21.08
N ALA A 309 -9.39 10.21 21.37
CA ALA A 309 -9.28 9.08 20.46
C ALA A 309 -10.04 9.34 19.15
N ALA A 310 -11.31 9.76 19.23
CA ALA A 310 -12.12 10.06 18.05
C ALA A 310 -11.50 11.15 17.15
N VAL A 311 -10.98 12.23 17.75
CA VAL A 311 -10.30 13.32 17.01
C VAL A 311 -9.04 12.81 16.33
N GLU A 312 -8.23 12.03 17.04
CA GLU A 312 -7.00 11.47 16.48
C GLU A 312 -7.29 10.46 15.36
N TRP A 313 -8.26 9.56 15.56
CA TRP A 313 -8.63 8.57 14.56
C TRP A 313 -9.15 9.22 13.28
N ARG A 314 -9.98 10.26 13.41
CA ARG A 314 -10.42 11.06 12.26
C ARG A 314 -9.25 11.73 11.53
N ARG A 315 -8.29 12.29 12.28
CA ARG A 315 -7.08 12.90 11.70
C ARG A 315 -6.24 11.87 10.94
N GLN A 316 -6.13 10.65 11.46
CA GLN A 316 -5.44 9.56 10.77
C GLN A 316 -6.19 9.15 9.50
N ARG A 317 -7.51 8.99 9.57
CA ARG A 317 -8.34 8.65 8.40
C ARG A 317 -8.29 9.73 7.32
N SER A 318 -8.31 11.01 7.67
CA SER A 318 -8.25 12.10 6.67
C SER A 318 -6.90 12.22 5.95
N ARG A 319 -5.85 11.64 6.53
CA ARG A 319 -4.50 11.53 5.93
C ARG A 319 -4.22 10.16 5.34
N TYR A 320 -5.23 9.30 5.26
CA TYR A 320 -5.07 7.96 4.69
C TYR A 320 -4.69 8.07 3.21
N PRO A 321 -3.57 7.48 2.76
CA PRO A 321 -3.07 7.68 1.41
C PRO A 321 -3.75 6.77 0.38
N GLY A 322 -4.89 6.15 0.71
CA GLY A 322 -5.73 5.49 -0.29
C GLY A 322 -5.32 4.09 -0.72
N TRP A 323 -4.48 3.36 0.02
CA TRP A 323 -4.27 1.93 -0.29
C TRP A 323 -5.63 1.18 -0.31
N VAL A 324 -5.83 0.25 -1.23
CA VAL A 324 -7.00 -0.63 -1.15
C VAL A 324 -6.82 -1.62 0.00
N VAL A 325 -5.62 -2.19 0.11
CA VAL A 325 -5.19 -3.06 1.19
C VAL A 325 -4.02 -2.38 1.90
N VAL A 326 -4.16 -2.09 3.19
CA VAL A 326 -3.09 -1.47 3.99
C VAL A 326 -1.89 -2.42 4.07
N PRO A 327 -0.66 -1.95 3.78
CA PRO A 327 0.55 -2.77 3.89
C PRO A 327 0.74 -3.38 5.28
N GLU A 328 1.29 -4.59 5.38
CA GLU A 328 1.40 -5.35 6.64
C GLU A 328 1.98 -4.52 7.80
N ASP A 329 3.09 -3.83 7.57
CA ASP A 329 3.79 -3.08 8.61
C ASP A 329 2.97 -1.88 9.13
N ARG A 330 2.23 -1.23 8.23
CA ARG A 330 1.32 -0.12 8.56
C ARG A 330 0.05 -0.63 9.24
N ARG A 331 -0.48 -1.77 8.78
CA ARG A 331 -1.65 -2.43 9.36
C ARG A 331 -1.39 -2.87 10.79
N ARG A 332 -0.21 -3.44 11.05
CA ARG A 332 0.24 -3.81 12.40
C ARG A 332 0.35 -2.58 13.31
N SER A 333 0.92 -1.48 12.81
CA SER A 333 0.96 -0.22 13.55
C SER A 333 -0.44 0.30 13.88
N LEU A 334 -1.37 0.27 12.93
CA LEU A 334 -2.77 0.67 13.16
C LEU A 334 -3.45 -0.22 14.22
N TRP A 335 -3.27 -1.53 14.13
CA TRP A 335 -3.84 -2.51 15.06
C TRP A 335 -3.36 -2.30 16.50
N LEU A 336 -2.06 -2.07 16.71
CA LEU A 336 -1.47 -1.81 18.03
C LEU A 336 -2.13 -0.62 18.76
N HIS A 337 -2.59 0.39 18.02
CA HIS A 337 -3.28 1.55 18.58
C HIS A 337 -4.81 1.44 18.54
N THR A 338 -5.36 0.27 18.22
CA THR A 338 -6.81 0.04 18.08
C THR A 338 -7.31 -1.09 18.99
N GLN A 339 -6.54 -2.18 19.14
CA GLN A 339 -6.99 -3.41 19.79
C GLN A 339 -7.52 -3.21 21.23
N ASP A 340 -6.88 -2.37 22.02
CA ASP A 340 -7.25 -2.15 23.44
C ASP A 340 -8.55 -1.35 23.58
N TRP A 341 -8.88 -0.55 22.58
CA TRP A 341 -10.12 0.22 22.53
C TRP A 341 -11.32 -0.64 22.15
N LEU A 342 -11.10 -1.78 21.49
CA LEU A 342 -12.17 -2.60 20.93
C LEU A 342 -13.17 -3.05 22.01
N SER A 343 -12.68 -3.71 23.06
CA SER A 343 -13.51 -4.20 24.17
C SER A 343 -14.17 -3.06 24.93
N THR A 344 -13.47 -1.96 25.13
CA THR A 344 -13.97 -0.82 25.90
C THR A 344 -15.11 -0.12 25.18
N VAL A 345 -14.98 0.07 23.86
CA VAL A 345 -16.01 0.72 23.06
C VAL A 345 -17.18 -0.22 22.77
N SER A 346 -16.91 -1.50 22.45
CA SER A 346 -17.98 -2.47 22.12
C SER A 346 -18.85 -2.84 23.32
N GLN A 347 -18.33 -2.75 24.54
CA GLN A 347 -19.04 -3.15 25.76
C GLN A 347 -19.71 -1.98 26.50
N MET A 348 -19.68 -0.76 25.95
CA MET A 348 -20.41 0.37 26.53
C MET A 348 -21.90 0.05 26.62
N SER A 349 -22.47 0.17 27.81
CA SER A 349 -23.92 0.00 28.00
C SER A 349 -24.72 1.08 27.26
N SER A 350 -26.02 0.85 27.04
CA SER A 350 -26.92 1.90 26.51
C SER A 350 -26.88 3.17 27.37
N ASP A 351 -26.89 3.00 28.70
CA ASP A 351 -26.95 4.10 29.65
C ASP A 351 -25.66 4.95 29.62
N GLU A 352 -24.48 4.32 29.47
CA GLU A 352 -23.20 5.03 29.29
C GLU A 352 -23.10 5.72 27.93
N ARG A 353 -23.78 5.19 26.90
CA ARG A 353 -23.82 5.82 25.57
C ARG A 353 -24.72 7.05 25.56
N ASP A 354 -25.82 7.01 26.30
CA ASP A 354 -26.73 8.16 26.41
C ASP A 354 -26.13 9.34 27.17
N THR A 355 -25.09 9.11 27.99
CA THR A 355 -24.33 10.18 28.64
C THR A 355 -23.25 10.80 27.74
N LEU A 356 -22.90 10.15 26.61
CA LEU A 356 -21.98 10.74 25.62
C LEU A 356 -22.61 11.96 24.97
N GLU A 357 -21.78 12.98 24.73
CA GLU A 357 -22.20 14.09 23.89
C GLU A 357 -22.56 13.58 22.48
N THR A 358 -23.67 14.03 21.93
CA THR A 358 -24.05 13.70 20.55
C THR A 358 -23.25 14.59 19.58
N PRO A 359 -22.49 14.09 18.59
CA PRO A 359 -22.47 12.72 18.07
C PRO A 359 -21.12 11.96 18.31
N LEU A 360 -20.57 11.98 19.53
CA LEU A 360 -19.32 11.28 19.85
C LEU A 360 -19.46 9.74 19.76
N ASP A 361 -20.65 9.22 20.03
CA ASP A 361 -21.01 7.82 19.79
C ASP A 361 -20.86 7.43 18.31
N LEU A 362 -21.36 8.27 17.39
CA LEU A 362 -21.17 8.08 15.94
C LEU A 362 -19.70 8.14 15.55
N ASP A 363 -18.95 9.10 16.12
CA ASP A 363 -17.52 9.24 15.88
C ASP A 363 -16.75 7.99 16.27
N LEU A 364 -16.94 7.50 17.50
CA LEU A 364 -16.28 6.30 17.99
C LEU A 364 -16.66 5.08 17.17
N ALA A 365 -17.96 4.87 16.93
CA ALA A 365 -18.48 3.74 16.18
C ALA A 365 -17.94 3.69 14.75
N PHE A 366 -18.03 4.81 14.03
CA PHE A 366 -17.59 4.90 12.65
C PHE A 366 -16.06 4.74 12.53
N GLU A 367 -15.29 5.49 13.33
CA GLU A 367 -13.83 5.47 13.24
C GLU A 367 -13.27 4.11 13.69
N LEU A 368 -13.82 3.48 14.73
CA LEU A 368 -13.39 2.15 15.15
C LEU A 368 -13.70 1.10 14.06
N ALA A 369 -14.92 1.09 13.52
CA ALA A 369 -15.27 0.16 12.44
C ALA A 369 -14.41 0.37 11.19
N TRP A 370 -14.12 1.62 10.82
CA TRP A 370 -13.21 1.94 9.71
C TRP A 370 -11.79 1.40 9.96
N ARG A 371 -11.26 1.56 11.17
CA ARG A 371 -9.92 1.03 11.54
C ARG A 371 -9.89 -0.49 11.47
N LEU A 372 -10.92 -1.18 11.97
CA LEU A 372 -11.00 -2.64 11.90
C LEU A 372 -11.07 -3.15 10.46
N ASP A 373 -11.85 -2.48 9.60
CA ASP A 373 -11.93 -2.78 8.16
C ASP A 373 -10.55 -2.64 7.50
N ARG A 374 -9.80 -1.57 7.79
CA ARG A 374 -8.40 -1.39 7.33
C ARG A 374 -7.40 -2.38 7.93
N CYS A 375 -7.67 -2.87 9.15
CA CYS A 375 -6.91 -3.92 9.81
C CYS A 375 -7.24 -5.33 9.30
N LEU A 376 -8.22 -5.48 8.39
CA LEU A 376 -8.77 -6.77 7.96
C LEU A 376 -9.32 -7.60 9.14
N PHE A 377 -9.78 -6.93 10.19
CA PHE A 377 -10.27 -7.56 11.42
C PHE A 377 -11.81 -7.67 11.40
N PRO A 378 -12.41 -8.83 11.69
CA PRO A 378 -13.85 -9.02 11.67
C PRO A 378 -14.59 -8.22 12.75
N LEU A 379 -15.84 -7.83 12.48
CA LEU A 379 -16.65 -7.21 13.53
C LEU A 379 -16.99 -8.27 14.59
N THR A 380 -16.88 -7.89 15.87
CA THR A 380 -17.39 -8.70 16.98
C THR A 380 -18.90 -8.52 17.10
N GLY A 381 -19.61 -9.50 17.66
CA GLY A 381 -21.06 -9.38 17.87
C GLY A 381 -21.46 -8.17 18.75
N GLU A 382 -20.64 -7.85 19.75
CA GLU A 382 -20.80 -6.66 20.60
C GLU A 382 -20.70 -5.36 19.80
N LEU A 383 -19.67 -5.25 18.96
CA LEU A 383 -19.49 -4.07 18.11
C LEU A 383 -20.60 -3.98 17.05
N ALA A 384 -21.04 -5.10 16.48
CA ALA A 384 -22.16 -5.11 15.53
C ALA A 384 -23.46 -4.57 16.19
N ALA A 385 -23.75 -4.96 17.43
CA ALA A 385 -24.88 -4.41 18.18
C ALA A 385 -24.74 -2.90 18.43
N LEU A 386 -23.54 -2.43 18.81
CA LEU A 386 -23.27 -0.99 18.93
C LEU A 386 -23.52 -0.25 17.61
N LEU A 387 -23.06 -0.81 16.49
CA LEU A 387 -23.25 -0.23 15.17
C LEU A 387 -24.72 -0.22 14.73
N GLU A 388 -25.52 -1.22 15.09
CA GLU A 388 -26.97 -1.24 14.88
C GLU A 388 -27.64 -0.05 15.60
N ASP A 389 -27.40 0.10 16.90
CA ASP A 389 -27.99 1.17 17.72
C ASP A 389 -27.63 2.56 17.17
N VAL A 390 -26.38 2.77 16.77
CA VAL A 390 -25.91 4.02 16.18
C VAL A 390 -26.56 4.25 14.81
N ALA A 391 -26.64 3.23 13.95
CA ALA A 391 -27.26 3.35 12.63
C ALA A 391 -28.77 3.61 12.69
N GLU A 392 -29.45 3.13 13.73
CA GLU A 392 -30.86 3.43 14.01
C GLU A 392 -31.01 4.88 14.49
N LYS A 393 -30.24 5.28 15.52
CA LYS A 393 -30.26 6.64 16.09
C LYS A 393 -30.04 7.74 15.05
N TYR A 394 -29.12 7.53 14.11
CA TYR A 394 -28.76 8.51 13.09
C TYR A 394 -29.41 8.27 11.72
N GLY A 395 -30.24 7.24 11.56
CA GLY A 395 -30.83 6.81 10.30
C GLY A 395 -31.74 7.86 9.63
N ASP A 396 -32.54 8.58 10.43
CA ASP A 396 -33.57 9.49 9.93
C ASP A 396 -33.12 10.94 9.73
N ALA A 397 -31.84 11.25 9.93
CA ALA A 397 -31.25 12.60 9.79
C ALA A 397 -31.94 13.72 10.63
N THR A 398 -32.82 13.37 11.57
CA THR A 398 -33.52 14.27 12.50
C THR A 398 -32.83 14.39 13.86
N ALA A 399 -31.85 13.54 14.15
CA ALA A 399 -31.07 13.62 15.39
C ALA A 399 -30.40 15.00 15.52
N PRO A 400 -30.60 15.74 16.62
CA PRO A 400 -30.04 17.07 16.80
C PRO A 400 -28.51 16.98 16.92
N LEU A 401 -27.81 17.49 15.91
CA LEU A 401 -26.35 17.66 15.96
C LEU A 401 -26.01 18.88 16.82
N LEU A 402 -24.97 18.80 17.64
CA LEU A 402 -24.40 19.97 18.31
C LEU A 402 -23.98 21.03 17.27
N GLU A 403 -24.21 22.32 17.57
CA GLU A 403 -23.86 23.45 16.68
C GLU A 403 -22.38 23.47 16.26
N LYS A 404 -21.50 22.84 17.03
CA LYS A 404 -20.05 22.72 16.77
C LYS A 404 -19.63 21.36 16.21
N SER A 405 -20.57 20.51 15.80
CA SER A 405 -20.24 19.23 15.17
C SER A 405 -19.53 19.46 13.84
N HIS A 406 -18.53 18.63 13.56
CA HIS A 406 -17.85 18.61 12.27
C HIS A 406 -18.65 17.84 11.20
N TRP A 407 -19.68 17.08 11.61
CA TRP A 407 -20.53 16.34 10.68
C TRP A 407 -21.53 17.27 9.99
N SER A 408 -21.59 17.20 8.67
CA SER A 408 -22.72 17.70 7.89
C SER A 408 -23.84 16.66 7.86
N LYS A 409 -25.07 17.07 7.50
CA LYS A 409 -26.19 16.12 7.31
C LYS A 409 -25.88 15.05 6.25
N SER A 410 -25.13 15.40 5.19
CA SER A 410 -24.68 14.42 4.19
C SER A 410 -23.61 13.50 4.76
N GLY A 411 -22.67 14.04 5.55
CA GLY A 411 -21.62 13.25 6.20
C GLY A 411 -22.17 12.23 7.18
N VAL A 412 -23.19 12.58 7.98
CA VAL A 412 -23.89 11.61 8.85
C VAL A 412 -24.52 10.50 8.01
N PHE A 413 -25.21 10.86 6.92
CA PHE A 413 -25.81 9.87 6.04
C PHE A 413 -24.76 8.92 5.44
N GLU A 414 -23.63 9.45 4.97
CA GLU A 414 -22.53 8.66 4.44
C GLU A 414 -21.91 7.75 5.51
N ALA A 415 -21.77 8.23 6.75
CA ALA A 415 -21.29 7.43 7.87
C ALA A 415 -22.24 6.26 8.17
N VAL A 416 -23.54 6.53 8.27
CA VAL A 416 -24.57 5.50 8.50
C VAL A 416 -24.64 4.50 7.35
N ALA A 417 -24.53 4.96 6.09
CA ALA A 417 -24.49 4.07 4.94
C ALA A 417 -23.29 3.11 5.00
N ASN A 418 -22.10 3.60 5.36
CA ASN A 418 -20.92 2.74 5.56
C ASN A 418 -21.09 1.76 6.72
N ILE A 419 -21.67 2.20 7.84
CA ILE A 419 -21.98 1.34 8.99
C ILE A 419 -22.89 0.19 8.56
N ARG A 420 -23.99 0.49 7.85
CA ARG A 420 -24.92 -0.53 7.34
C ARG A 420 -24.24 -1.49 6.36
N LEU A 421 -23.32 -1.02 5.52
CA LEU A 421 -22.54 -1.89 4.62
C LEU A 421 -21.56 -2.80 5.37
N TRP A 422 -20.92 -2.33 6.45
CA TRP A 422 -20.11 -3.19 7.32
C TRP A 422 -20.95 -4.22 8.07
N LEU A 423 -22.16 -3.85 8.51
CA LEU A 423 -23.12 -4.77 9.12
C LEU A 423 -23.58 -5.86 8.15
N LEU A 424 -23.89 -5.51 6.89
CA LEU A 424 -24.22 -6.51 5.86
C LEU A 424 -23.10 -7.53 5.68
N ARG A 425 -21.84 -7.07 5.59
CA ARG A 425 -20.69 -7.97 5.49
C ARG A 425 -20.60 -8.90 6.70
N HIS A 426 -20.70 -8.37 7.91
CA HIS A 426 -20.64 -9.16 9.13
C HIS A 426 -21.77 -10.20 9.22
N TYR A 427 -23.01 -9.81 8.91
CA TYR A 427 -24.14 -10.75 8.93
C TYR A 427 -24.08 -11.81 7.85
N ARG A 428 -23.48 -11.50 6.69
CA ARG A 428 -23.13 -12.50 5.68
C ARG A 428 -22.07 -13.48 6.21
N GLU A 429 -20.98 -12.96 6.78
CA GLU A 429 -19.88 -13.75 7.34
C GLU A 429 -20.41 -14.73 8.42
N GLU A 430 -21.28 -14.26 9.32
CA GLU A 430 -21.86 -15.06 10.41
C GLU A 430 -23.10 -15.88 10.04
N GLY A 431 -23.67 -15.70 8.84
CA GLY A 431 -24.89 -16.39 8.40
C GLY A 431 -26.17 -15.93 9.13
N LEU A 432 -26.20 -14.69 9.60
CA LEU A 432 -27.34 -14.08 10.31
C LEU A 432 -28.33 -13.46 9.32
N GLU A 433 -29.06 -14.32 8.62
CA GLU A 433 -29.92 -13.96 7.48
C GLU A 433 -30.99 -12.91 7.81
N GLU A 434 -31.72 -13.09 8.91
CA GLU A 434 -32.80 -12.17 9.29
C GLU A 434 -32.27 -10.75 9.54
N LYS A 435 -31.11 -10.64 10.19
CA LYS A 435 -30.44 -9.35 10.42
C LYS A 435 -29.92 -8.75 9.12
N TRP A 436 -29.35 -9.56 8.24
CA TRP A 436 -28.91 -9.12 6.92
C TRP A 436 -30.07 -8.50 6.13
N GLU A 437 -31.23 -9.16 6.09
CA GLU A 437 -32.43 -8.67 5.39
C GLU A 437 -33.03 -7.40 6.03
N GLN A 438 -32.92 -7.24 7.35
CA GLN A 438 -33.34 -6.02 8.04
C GLN A 438 -32.47 -4.83 7.63
N VAL A 439 -31.14 -4.98 7.69
CA VAL A 439 -30.20 -3.92 7.28
C VAL A 439 -30.37 -3.60 5.79
N ARG A 440 -30.56 -4.63 4.95
CA ARG A 440 -30.79 -4.44 3.52
C ARG A 440 -32.03 -3.60 3.23
N ARG A 441 -33.15 -3.86 3.92
CA ARG A 441 -34.38 -3.07 3.82
C ARG A 441 -34.17 -1.62 4.26
N ALA A 442 -33.45 -1.39 5.36
CA ALA A 442 -33.13 -0.04 5.82
C ALA A 442 -32.25 0.75 4.81
N ILE A 443 -31.41 0.06 4.03
CA ILE A 443 -30.66 0.70 2.94
C ILE A 443 -31.59 1.06 1.76
N ASP A 444 -32.55 0.21 1.41
CA ASP A 444 -33.51 0.46 0.30
C ASP A 444 -34.29 1.77 0.47
N GLU A 445 -34.70 2.07 1.70
CA GLU A 445 -35.43 3.31 2.04
C GLU A 445 -34.66 4.59 1.68
N SER A 446 -33.34 4.50 1.49
CA SER A 446 -32.47 5.62 1.16
C SER A 446 -31.55 5.37 -0.04
N ALA A 447 -31.86 4.35 -0.86
CA ALA A 447 -31.00 3.90 -1.96
C ALA A 447 -30.67 4.99 -2.99
N GLU A 448 -31.59 5.92 -3.24
CA GLU A 448 -31.38 7.02 -4.19
C GLU A 448 -30.25 7.97 -3.78
N ARG A 449 -30.09 8.18 -2.46
CA ARG A 449 -29.10 9.08 -1.86
C ARG A 449 -27.70 8.46 -1.76
N LEU A 450 -27.57 7.15 -2.00
CA LEU A 450 -26.28 6.46 -1.92
C LEU A 450 -25.32 6.96 -3.00
N LEU A 451 -24.07 7.19 -2.59
CA LEU A 451 -22.97 7.45 -3.50
C LEU A 451 -22.76 6.27 -4.46
N PRO A 452 -22.19 6.50 -5.66
CA PRO A 452 -21.89 5.43 -6.62
C PRO A 452 -21.08 4.28 -6.02
N GLU A 453 -20.10 4.58 -5.17
CA GLU A 453 -19.30 3.56 -4.48
C GLU A 453 -20.11 2.74 -3.46
N HIS A 454 -21.02 3.38 -2.71
CA HIS A 454 -21.92 2.66 -1.79
C HIS A 454 -22.83 1.70 -2.56
N LYS A 455 -23.33 2.11 -3.73
CA LYS A 455 -24.14 1.25 -4.61
C LYS A 455 -23.32 0.07 -5.13
N ALA A 456 -22.10 0.32 -5.60
CA ALA A 456 -21.21 -0.74 -6.06
C ALA A 456 -20.88 -1.75 -4.94
N ARG A 457 -20.58 -1.26 -3.73
CA ARG A 457 -20.33 -2.12 -2.56
C ARG A 457 -21.56 -2.94 -2.19
N LEU A 458 -22.76 -2.35 -2.19
CA LEU A 458 -24.01 -3.05 -1.95
C LEU A 458 -24.22 -4.19 -2.95
N ARG A 459 -24.03 -3.94 -4.25
CA ARG A 459 -24.17 -4.97 -5.30
C ARG A 459 -23.19 -6.12 -5.12
N LEU A 460 -21.96 -5.82 -4.71
CA LEU A 460 -20.97 -6.85 -4.39
C LEU A 460 -21.44 -7.72 -3.21
N GLU A 461 -21.92 -7.10 -2.13
CA GLU A 461 -22.42 -7.85 -0.97
C GLU A 461 -23.67 -8.68 -1.31
N GLU A 462 -24.56 -8.20 -2.18
CA GLU A 462 -25.70 -8.99 -2.69
C GLU A 462 -25.22 -10.24 -3.46
N ALA A 463 -24.23 -10.08 -4.35
CA ALA A 463 -23.67 -11.20 -5.11
C ALA A 463 -22.93 -12.20 -4.21
N LEU A 464 -22.14 -11.73 -3.23
CA LEU A 464 -21.47 -12.59 -2.26
C LEU A 464 -22.47 -13.29 -1.32
N GLN A 465 -23.56 -12.62 -0.92
CA GLN A 465 -24.63 -13.22 -0.12
C GLN A 465 -25.28 -14.37 -0.88
N ALA A 466 -25.52 -14.23 -2.18
CA ALA A 466 -26.03 -15.32 -3.01
C ALA A 466 -25.08 -16.54 -3.02
N LEU A 467 -23.76 -16.31 -3.10
CA LEU A 467 -22.76 -17.38 -2.99
C LEU A 467 -22.79 -18.06 -1.61
N TYR A 468 -22.95 -17.30 -0.52
CA TYR A 468 -23.01 -17.80 0.86
C TYR A 468 -24.32 -18.54 1.17
N ARG A 469 -25.41 -18.16 0.49
CA ARG A 469 -26.68 -18.90 0.44
C ARG A 469 -26.62 -20.14 -0.45
N PHE A 470 -25.47 -20.42 -1.08
CA PHE A 470 -25.25 -21.52 -2.03
C PHE A 470 -26.18 -21.44 -3.26
N ASP A 471 -26.42 -20.23 -3.77
CA ASP A 471 -27.23 -19.95 -4.94
C ASP A 471 -26.40 -19.26 -6.04
N PRO A 472 -25.58 -20.02 -6.80
CA PRO A 472 -24.74 -19.44 -7.85
C PRO A 472 -25.56 -18.90 -9.03
N ALA A 473 -26.80 -19.37 -9.22
CA ALA A 473 -27.68 -18.87 -10.28
C ALA A 473 -28.15 -17.44 -9.96
N GLU A 474 -28.54 -17.20 -8.71
CA GLU A 474 -28.87 -15.86 -8.24
C GLU A 474 -27.65 -14.94 -8.27
N GLY A 475 -26.49 -15.43 -7.81
CA GLY A 475 -25.23 -14.67 -7.88
C GLY A 475 -24.92 -14.23 -9.31
N LYS A 476 -25.09 -15.12 -10.29
CA LYS A 476 -24.87 -14.85 -11.72
C LYS A 476 -25.84 -13.79 -12.25
N ARG A 477 -27.12 -13.88 -11.86
CA ARG A 477 -28.14 -12.88 -12.23
C ARG A 477 -27.76 -11.49 -11.71
N LEU A 478 -27.39 -11.40 -10.43
CA LEU A 478 -27.04 -10.13 -9.78
C LEU A 478 -25.82 -9.45 -10.41
N VAL A 479 -24.77 -10.19 -10.75
CA VAL A 479 -23.58 -9.59 -11.39
C VAL A 479 -23.81 -9.16 -12.83
N VAL A 480 -24.71 -9.83 -13.57
CA VAL A 480 -25.09 -9.44 -14.93
C VAL A 480 -26.02 -8.24 -14.94
N GLU A 481 -26.97 -8.17 -14.00
CA GLU A 481 -27.88 -7.03 -13.83
C GLU A 481 -27.20 -5.81 -13.19
N TRP A 482 -25.99 -5.96 -12.65
CA TRP A 482 -25.23 -4.85 -12.08
C TRP A 482 -24.89 -3.83 -13.18
N GLN A 483 -25.48 -2.64 -13.07
CA GLN A 483 -25.21 -1.50 -13.96
C GLN A 483 -23.73 -1.07 -13.93
N SER A 484 -23.06 -1.11 -15.08
CA SER A 484 -21.66 -0.72 -15.20
C SER A 484 -21.44 0.78 -14.97
N ASN A 485 -20.32 1.14 -14.33
CA ASN A 485 -19.88 2.50 -14.13
C ASN A 485 -18.38 2.65 -14.41
N GLU A 486 -18.05 3.23 -15.56
CA GLU A 486 -16.67 3.42 -16.03
C GLU A 486 -15.82 4.31 -15.11
N ASN A 487 -16.44 5.14 -14.27
CA ASN A 487 -15.73 5.98 -13.31
C ASN A 487 -15.26 5.21 -12.06
N LEU A 488 -15.69 3.95 -11.91
CA LEU A 488 -15.32 3.08 -10.78
C LEU A 488 -14.63 1.79 -11.28
N PRO A 489 -13.50 1.91 -12.00
CA PRO A 489 -12.88 0.78 -12.70
C PRO A 489 -12.49 -0.37 -11.77
N PHE A 490 -12.12 -0.09 -10.53
CA PHE A 490 -11.80 -1.13 -9.55
C PHE A 490 -13.04 -1.94 -9.09
N TRP A 491 -14.20 -1.31 -8.96
CA TRP A 491 -15.44 -2.00 -8.65
C TRP A 491 -15.92 -2.86 -9.81
N GLU A 492 -15.75 -2.36 -11.05
CA GLU A 492 -15.97 -3.15 -12.26
C GLU A 492 -15.06 -4.39 -12.32
N ALA A 493 -13.79 -4.25 -11.90
CA ALA A 493 -12.86 -5.36 -11.81
C ALA A 493 -13.26 -6.40 -10.76
N LYS A 494 -13.77 -5.97 -9.59
CA LYS A 494 -14.33 -6.89 -8.59
C LYS A 494 -15.53 -7.65 -9.11
N ARG A 495 -16.45 -6.95 -9.78
CA ARG A 495 -17.61 -7.57 -10.45
C ARG A 495 -17.15 -8.63 -11.46
N ALA A 496 -16.17 -8.29 -12.30
CA ALA A 496 -15.60 -9.21 -13.28
C ALA A 496 -14.99 -10.46 -12.62
N ALA A 497 -14.30 -10.31 -11.49
CA ALA A 497 -13.74 -11.46 -10.80
C ALA A 497 -14.81 -12.42 -10.24
N VAL A 498 -15.92 -11.90 -9.71
CA VAL A 498 -17.08 -12.73 -9.31
C VAL A 498 -17.73 -13.38 -10.53
N MET A 499 -17.86 -12.66 -11.65
CA MET A 499 -18.32 -13.22 -12.93
C MET A 499 -17.44 -14.39 -13.39
N ALA A 500 -16.12 -14.27 -13.27
CA ALA A 500 -15.18 -15.33 -13.61
C ALA A 500 -15.37 -16.60 -12.74
N GLU A 501 -15.54 -16.44 -11.42
CA GLU A 501 -15.84 -17.56 -10.50
C GLU A 501 -17.18 -18.25 -10.84
N LEU A 502 -18.14 -17.49 -11.39
CA LEU A 502 -19.45 -17.96 -11.83
C LEU A 502 -19.49 -18.48 -13.29
N GLY A 503 -18.33 -18.58 -13.95
CA GLY A 503 -18.19 -19.19 -15.27
C GLY A 503 -18.26 -18.23 -16.47
N GLU A 504 -18.27 -16.92 -16.26
CA GLU A 504 -18.27 -15.89 -17.32
C GLU A 504 -16.85 -15.33 -17.57
N ALA A 505 -15.89 -16.22 -17.85
CA ALA A 505 -14.45 -15.88 -17.90
C ALA A 505 -14.09 -14.87 -19.01
N GLU A 506 -14.64 -15.03 -20.22
CA GLU A 506 -14.35 -14.14 -21.36
C GLU A 506 -14.86 -12.71 -21.12
N ALA A 507 -16.09 -12.59 -20.61
CA ALA A 507 -16.66 -11.30 -20.24
C ALA A 507 -15.85 -10.65 -19.10
N ALA A 508 -15.43 -11.45 -18.12
CA ALA A 508 -14.60 -10.98 -17.02
C ALA A 508 -13.24 -10.44 -17.51
N ARG A 509 -12.56 -11.17 -18.41
CA ARG A 509 -11.29 -10.75 -19.01
C ARG A 509 -11.42 -9.38 -19.68
N SER A 510 -12.44 -9.20 -20.54
CA SER A 510 -12.65 -7.94 -21.26
C SER A 510 -12.88 -6.76 -20.30
N ILE A 511 -13.66 -6.95 -19.23
CA ILE A 511 -13.88 -5.92 -18.22
C ILE A 511 -12.59 -5.61 -17.46
N LEU A 512 -11.79 -6.62 -17.09
CA LEU A 512 -10.52 -6.43 -16.39
C LEU A 512 -9.49 -5.65 -17.23
N GLU A 513 -9.37 -5.97 -18.52
CA GLU A 513 -8.51 -5.24 -19.46
C GLU A 513 -8.95 -3.77 -19.58
N SER A 514 -10.25 -3.52 -19.72
CA SER A 514 -10.82 -2.17 -19.78
C SER A 514 -10.61 -1.39 -18.48
N SER A 515 -10.84 -2.01 -17.32
CA SER A 515 -10.61 -1.41 -16.00
C SER A 515 -9.14 -1.06 -15.80
N LEU A 516 -8.22 -1.95 -16.18
CA LEU A 516 -6.78 -1.70 -16.09
C LEU A 516 -6.36 -0.53 -16.98
N SER A 517 -6.87 -0.48 -18.21
CA SER A 517 -6.64 0.63 -19.13
C SER A 517 -7.15 1.96 -18.57
N ALA A 518 -8.37 1.98 -18.01
CA ALA A 518 -8.95 3.16 -17.40
C ALA A 518 -8.13 3.68 -16.20
N ILE A 519 -7.69 2.78 -15.32
CA ILE A 519 -6.82 3.13 -14.18
C ILE A 519 -5.51 3.74 -14.67
N ARG A 520 -4.85 3.11 -15.65
CA ARG A 520 -3.58 3.62 -16.20
C ARG A 520 -3.73 4.96 -16.91
N ALA A 521 -4.84 5.18 -17.62
CA ALA A 521 -5.16 6.48 -18.20
C ALA A 521 -5.29 7.56 -17.12
N GLN A 522 -5.99 7.27 -16.02
CA GLN A 522 -6.10 8.21 -14.89
C GLN A 522 -4.75 8.47 -14.19
N GLN A 523 -3.90 7.46 -14.04
CA GLN A 523 -2.54 7.64 -13.51
C GLN A 523 -1.65 8.51 -14.41
N SER A 524 -1.80 8.41 -15.73
CA SER A 524 -1.02 9.24 -16.67
C SER A 524 -1.35 10.73 -16.54
N LEU A 525 -2.57 11.06 -16.12
CA LEU A 525 -3.03 12.42 -15.87
C LEU A 525 -2.64 12.91 -14.46
N ASN A 526 -2.56 12.01 -13.49
CA ASN A 526 -2.29 12.30 -12.08
C ASN A 526 -1.00 11.62 -11.64
N PRO A 527 0.15 12.32 -11.64
CA PRO A 527 1.39 11.75 -11.14
C PRO A 527 1.24 11.29 -9.68
N VAL A 528 1.85 10.16 -9.35
CA VAL A 528 1.71 9.52 -8.03
C VAL A 528 2.40 10.39 -6.97
N GLY A 529 1.60 11.20 -6.27
CA GLY A 529 2.01 12.00 -5.12
C GLY A 529 1.76 11.25 -3.80
N GLU A 530 0.87 11.79 -2.97
CA GLU A 530 0.47 11.19 -1.68
C GLU A 530 -0.72 10.22 -1.79
N ASP A 531 -1.42 10.22 -2.92
CA ASP A 531 -2.56 9.33 -3.18
C ASP A 531 -2.11 8.06 -3.93
N TYR A 532 -2.18 6.93 -3.23
CA TYR A 532 -1.83 5.60 -3.74
C TYR A 532 -3.03 4.81 -4.23
N THR A 533 -4.23 5.40 -4.29
CA THR A 533 -5.47 4.73 -4.72
C THR A 533 -5.30 4.06 -6.08
N LEU A 534 -4.88 4.81 -7.09
CA LEU A 534 -4.79 4.28 -8.46
C LEU A 534 -3.69 3.22 -8.62
N VAL A 535 -2.54 3.37 -7.96
CA VAL A 535 -1.45 2.37 -8.02
C VAL A 535 -1.78 1.11 -7.23
N SER A 536 -2.50 1.24 -6.13
CA SER A 536 -3.01 0.10 -5.36
C SER A 536 -4.07 -0.66 -6.16
N GLN A 537 -5.02 0.05 -6.79
CA GLN A 537 -6.01 -0.55 -7.68
C GLN A 537 -5.37 -1.23 -8.89
N GLU A 538 -4.42 -0.58 -9.59
CA GLU A 538 -3.69 -1.18 -10.72
C GLU A 538 -3.08 -2.52 -10.32
N SER A 539 -2.37 -2.54 -9.19
CA SER A 539 -1.69 -3.74 -8.70
C SER A 539 -2.66 -4.90 -8.42
N LEU A 540 -3.88 -4.61 -7.94
CA LEU A 540 -4.90 -5.62 -7.67
C LEU A 540 -5.60 -6.08 -8.93
N VAL A 541 -5.94 -5.17 -9.85
CA VAL A 541 -6.55 -5.53 -11.14
C VAL A 541 -5.60 -6.40 -11.96
N MET A 542 -4.29 -6.14 -11.92
CA MET A 542 -3.27 -7.01 -12.52
C MET A 542 -3.32 -8.44 -11.94
N LEU A 543 -3.53 -8.58 -10.62
CA LEU A 543 -3.63 -9.90 -9.98
C LEU A 543 -4.91 -10.64 -10.38
N LEU A 544 -6.02 -9.92 -10.50
CA LEU A 544 -7.28 -10.48 -10.98
C LEU A 544 -7.19 -10.93 -12.44
N LEU A 545 -6.60 -10.09 -13.31
CA LEU A 545 -6.37 -10.42 -14.71
C LEU A 545 -5.46 -11.64 -14.83
N TRP A 546 -4.38 -11.70 -14.05
CA TRP A 546 -3.53 -12.88 -13.94
C TRP A 546 -4.33 -14.14 -13.60
N ALA A 547 -5.20 -14.08 -12.59
CA ALA A 547 -6.01 -15.23 -12.18
C ALA A 547 -6.94 -15.69 -13.31
N VAL A 548 -7.66 -14.76 -13.94
CA VAL A 548 -8.60 -15.06 -15.03
C VAL A 548 -7.88 -15.67 -16.24
N GLU A 549 -6.78 -15.08 -16.69
CA GLU A 549 -5.97 -15.60 -17.81
C GLU A 549 -5.46 -17.01 -17.52
N ASN A 550 -4.91 -17.26 -16.33
CA ASN A 550 -4.44 -18.59 -15.96
C ASN A 550 -5.58 -19.61 -15.88
N GLY A 551 -6.75 -19.18 -15.39
CA GLY A 551 -7.96 -20.02 -15.38
C GLY A 551 -8.41 -20.42 -16.78
N MET A 552 -8.33 -19.50 -17.74
CA MET A 552 -8.67 -19.75 -19.14
C MET A 552 -7.65 -20.65 -19.84
N VAL A 553 -6.35 -20.40 -19.66
CA VAL A 553 -5.27 -21.24 -20.23
C VAL A 553 -5.31 -22.67 -19.70
N ALA A 554 -5.65 -22.86 -18.41
CA ALA A 554 -5.84 -24.20 -17.85
C ALA A 554 -6.98 -24.98 -18.53
N SER A 555 -7.97 -24.28 -19.10
CA SER A 555 -9.04 -24.87 -19.91
C SER A 555 -8.64 -25.10 -21.37
N GLU A 556 -7.71 -24.32 -21.92
CA GLU A 556 -7.20 -24.43 -23.31
C GLU A 556 -5.65 -24.34 -23.40
N PRO A 557 -4.93 -25.46 -23.15
CA PRO A 557 -3.46 -25.44 -23.00
C PRO A 557 -2.63 -25.15 -24.27
N ASP A 558 -3.25 -24.98 -25.45
CA ASP A 558 -2.56 -24.67 -26.72
C ASP A 558 -2.40 -23.16 -27.00
N SER A 559 -2.87 -22.28 -26.11
CA SER A 559 -2.69 -20.82 -26.25
C SER A 559 -1.34 -20.36 -25.65
N GLY A 560 -0.49 -19.70 -26.45
CA GLY A 560 0.87 -19.28 -26.08
C GLY A 560 1.00 -18.17 -25.04
N ALA A 561 0.46 -18.37 -23.83
CA ALA A 561 0.28 -17.35 -22.78
C ALA A 561 1.53 -16.99 -21.94
N SER A 562 2.73 -17.29 -22.41
CA SER A 562 3.96 -17.18 -21.59
C SER A 562 4.49 -15.75 -21.36
N ASN A 563 4.07 -14.74 -22.14
CA ASN A 563 4.71 -13.41 -22.08
C ASN A 563 4.08 -12.42 -21.08
N ILE A 564 2.80 -12.58 -20.70
CA ILE A 564 2.10 -11.62 -19.83
C ILE A 564 2.66 -11.62 -18.41
N LEU A 565 3.12 -12.77 -17.91
CA LEU A 565 3.61 -12.90 -16.52
C LEU A 565 4.87 -12.08 -16.26
N ASP A 566 5.80 -12.10 -17.21
CA ASP A 566 7.07 -11.38 -17.09
C ASP A 566 6.81 -9.87 -17.08
N GLU A 567 5.95 -9.38 -17.99
CA GLU A 567 5.54 -7.96 -18.05
C GLU A 567 4.81 -7.50 -16.77
N LEU A 568 3.89 -8.32 -16.24
CA LEU A 568 3.21 -8.00 -14.98
C LEU A 568 4.16 -8.00 -13.78
N SER A 569 5.13 -8.93 -13.76
CA SER A 569 6.11 -9.05 -12.69
C SER A 569 7.02 -7.82 -12.60
N ASP A 570 7.53 -7.34 -13.73
CA ASP A 570 8.34 -6.12 -13.78
C ASP A 570 7.55 -4.91 -13.28
N ARG A 571 6.28 -4.78 -13.68
CA ARG A 571 5.42 -3.71 -13.19
C ARG A 571 5.15 -3.79 -11.69
N TRP A 572 4.90 -4.97 -11.10
CA TRP A 572 4.77 -5.10 -9.64
C TRP A 572 6.06 -4.71 -8.89
N ASN A 573 7.23 -4.99 -9.47
CA ASN A 573 8.51 -4.57 -8.87
C ASN A 573 8.62 -3.04 -8.82
N GLU A 574 8.14 -2.32 -9.83
CA GLU A 574 8.06 -0.85 -9.81
C GLU A 574 7.07 -0.37 -8.74
N LEU A 575 5.89 -0.98 -8.63
CA LEU A 575 4.84 -0.59 -7.68
C LEU A 575 5.21 -0.86 -6.21
N THR A 576 6.21 -1.72 -5.97
CA THR A 576 6.75 -1.99 -4.63
C THR A 576 7.24 -0.71 -3.93
N ARG A 577 7.70 0.31 -4.68
CA ARG A 577 8.11 1.60 -4.11
C ARG A 577 6.97 2.34 -3.39
N HIS A 578 5.73 2.03 -3.73
CA HIS A 578 4.50 2.55 -3.10
C HIS A 578 3.86 1.55 -2.12
N LYS A 579 4.57 0.48 -1.76
CA LYS A 579 4.05 -0.66 -0.97
C LYS A 579 2.80 -1.33 -1.56
N CYS A 580 2.64 -1.25 -2.89
CA CYS A 580 1.51 -1.84 -3.61
C CYS A 580 1.94 -3.15 -4.29
N ASP A 581 2.08 -4.23 -3.51
CA ASP A 581 2.29 -5.58 -4.04
C ASP A 581 1.42 -6.60 -3.27
N PRO A 582 0.29 -7.05 -3.84
CA PRO A 582 -0.62 -7.96 -3.16
C PRO A 582 -0.01 -9.34 -2.92
N ARG A 583 1.02 -9.74 -3.68
CA ARG A 583 1.67 -11.05 -3.51
C ARG A 583 2.41 -11.09 -2.17
N ARG A 584 3.06 -9.98 -1.80
CA ARG A 584 3.71 -9.84 -0.48
C ARG A 584 2.71 -9.87 0.66
N GLU A 585 1.54 -9.25 0.47
CA GLU A 585 0.48 -9.26 1.47
C GLU A 585 -0.15 -10.63 1.65
N ILE A 586 -0.36 -11.38 0.57
CA ILE A 586 -0.82 -12.78 0.65
C ILE A 586 0.26 -13.65 1.29
N GLU A 587 1.53 -13.50 0.91
CA GLU A 587 2.64 -14.26 1.48
C GLU A 587 2.81 -13.99 2.98
N SER A 588 2.61 -12.75 3.44
CA SER A 588 2.75 -12.40 4.87
C SER A 588 1.74 -13.13 5.76
N PHE A 589 0.49 -13.28 5.31
CA PHE A 589 -0.52 -14.09 6.01
C PHE A 589 -0.27 -15.59 5.86
N THR A 590 -0.02 -16.06 4.64
CA THR A 590 0.13 -17.50 4.39
C THR A 590 1.34 -18.07 5.12
N ALA A 591 2.47 -17.34 5.18
CA ALA A 591 3.63 -17.74 5.95
C ALA A 591 3.32 -17.94 7.45
N ARG A 592 2.43 -17.12 8.03
CA ARG A 592 1.98 -17.24 9.42
C ARG A 592 1.01 -18.39 9.68
N LEU A 593 0.43 -18.99 8.64
CA LEU A 593 -0.59 -20.04 8.74
C LEU A 593 -0.10 -21.41 8.23
N ARG A 594 1.16 -21.50 7.77
CA ARG A 594 1.76 -22.72 7.19
C ARG A 594 1.95 -23.86 8.19
N HIS A 595 2.07 -23.57 9.48
CA HIS A 595 2.24 -24.58 10.51
C HIS A 595 0.91 -25.25 10.88
N GLU A 596 0.97 -26.43 11.49
CA GLU A 596 -0.22 -27.13 11.98
C GLU A 596 -0.97 -26.27 13.00
N PRO A 597 -2.32 -26.21 12.95
CA PRO A 597 -3.11 -25.41 13.87
C PRO A 597 -2.79 -25.74 15.33
N ALA A 598 -2.35 -24.75 16.09
CA ALA A 598 -2.14 -24.92 17.51
C ALA A 598 -3.50 -24.80 18.23
N ALA A 599 -3.84 -25.79 19.07
CA ALA A 599 -4.99 -25.63 19.95
C ALA A 599 -4.73 -24.48 20.94
N ARG A 600 -5.63 -23.49 20.99
CA ARG A 600 -5.56 -22.41 21.97
C ARG A 600 -5.59 -23.01 23.38
N ARG A 601 -4.53 -22.78 24.15
CA ARG A 601 -4.47 -23.13 25.57
C ARG A 601 -4.55 -21.85 26.37
N GLU A 602 -5.60 -21.68 27.17
CA GLU A 602 -5.73 -20.54 28.08
C GLU A 602 -4.67 -20.57 29.18
N GLU A 603 -4.23 -21.77 29.57
CA GLU A 603 -3.16 -22.02 30.54
C GLU A 603 -2.14 -22.99 29.96
N THR A 604 -0.87 -22.62 29.97
CA THR A 604 0.24 -23.53 29.64
C THR A 604 1.02 -23.84 30.89
N THR A 605 1.19 -25.13 31.14
CA THR A 605 1.94 -25.63 32.29
C THR A 605 3.26 -26.18 31.79
N SER A 606 4.37 -25.52 32.16
CA SER A 606 5.73 -26.00 31.87
C SER A 606 6.39 -26.49 33.15
N HIS A 607 7.06 -27.64 33.06
CA HIS A 607 7.87 -28.18 34.14
C HIS A 607 9.29 -27.63 33.99
N GLU A 608 9.79 -26.97 35.03
CA GLU A 608 11.15 -26.43 35.00
C GLU A 608 12.19 -27.55 35.17
N PHE A 609 13.47 -27.20 34.94
CA PHE A 609 14.58 -28.13 35.09
C PHE A 609 14.65 -28.72 36.51
N ASP A 610 14.27 -27.94 37.52
CA ASP A 610 14.23 -28.38 38.92
C ASP A 610 12.93 -29.14 39.24
N LEU A 611 13.11 -30.34 39.82
CA LEU A 611 12.02 -31.25 40.14
C LEU A 611 11.01 -30.61 41.11
N GLY A 612 9.76 -30.52 40.67
CA GLY A 612 8.64 -30.03 41.48
C GLY A 612 8.24 -28.57 41.22
N LEU A 613 9.00 -27.83 40.41
CA LEU A 613 8.62 -26.49 39.97
C LEU A 613 7.77 -26.56 38.70
N VAL A 614 6.59 -25.95 38.78
CA VAL A 614 5.61 -25.89 37.71
C VAL A 614 5.32 -24.42 37.42
N SER A 615 5.73 -23.95 36.25
CA SER A 615 5.41 -22.62 35.77
C SER A 615 4.10 -22.67 34.98
N ARG A 616 3.11 -21.90 35.43
CA ARG A 616 1.81 -21.74 34.77
C ARG A 616 1.79 -20.38 34.09
N THR A 617 1.60 -20.38 32.78
CA THR A 617 1.44 -19.16 31.98
C THR A 617 -0.01 -19.07 31.52
N ILE A 618 -0.71 -18.02 31.94
CA ILE A 618 -2.07 -17.70 31.48
C ILE A 618 -1.93 -16.76 30.29
N HIS A 619 -2.58 -17.08 29.18
CA HIS A 619 -2.56 -16.29 27.95
C HIS A 619 -3.79 -15.38 27.88
N PHE A 620 -3.57 -14.06 27.86
CA PHE A 620 -4.60 -13.04 27.67
C PHE A 620 -4.61 -12.55 26.21
N GLY A 621 -5.78 -12.21 25.67
CA GLY A 621 -5.91 -11.61 24.33
C GLY A 621 -6.69 -12.44 23.32
N TYR A 622 -6.67 -12.00 22.06
CA TYR A 622 -7.30 -12.70 20.94
C TYR A 622 -6.44 -13.88 20.47
N ASP A 623 -7.07 -14.86 19.82
CA ASP A 623 -6.35 -15.93 19.14
C ASP A 623 -5.66 -15.36 17.89
N GLU A 624 -4.34 -15.15 17.97
CA GLU A 624 -3.58 -14.54 16.88
C GLU A 624 -3.62 -15.36 15.58
N GLU A 625 -3.77 -16.69 15.66
CA GLU A 625 -3.90 -17.55 14.49
C GLU A 625 -5.27 -17.39 13.84
N ALA A 626 -6.33 -17.33 14.66
CA ALA A 626 -7.68 -17.05 14.16
C ALA A 626 -7.73 -15.65 13.52
N VAL A 627 -7.17 -14.63 14.17
CA VAL A 627 -7.13 -13.25 13.63
C VAL A 627 -6.38 -13.20 12.30
N ALA A 628 -5.25 -13.89 12.17
CA ALA A 628 -4.53 -13.99 10.90
C ALA A 628 -5.35 -14.72 9.82
N ALA A 629 -6.09 -15.76 10.20
CA ALA A 629 -6.95 -16.52 9.31
C ALA A 629 -8.14 -15.68 8.80
N TYR A 630 -8.81 -14.93 9.68
CA TYR A 630 -9.83 -13.95 9.30
C TYR A 630 -9.27 -12.88 8.37
N GLY A 631 -8.08 -12.33 8.70
CA GLY A 631 -7.42 -11.32 7.89
C GLY A 631 -7.13 -11.78 6.47
N LEU A 632 -6.70 -13.04 6.29
CA LEU A 632 -6.47 -13.62 4.97
C LEU A 632 -7.77 -13.79 4.15
N LEU A 633 -8.86 -14.26 4.77
CA LEU A 633 -10.15 -14.38 4.09
C LEU A 633 -10.69 -13.01 3.66
N ARG A 634 -10.61 -12.01 4.54
CA ARG A 634 -10.99 -10.63 4.21
C ARG A 634 -10.11 -10.01 3.13
N LEU A 635 -8.80 -10.30 3.15
CA LEU A 635 -7.89 -9.89 2.09
C LEU A 635 -8.38 -10.40 0.72
N TYR A 636 -8.75 -11.68 0.61
CA TYR A 636 -9.25 -12.22 -0.65
C TYR A 636 -10.55 -11.55 -1.12
N GLU A 637 -11.49 -11.25 -0.20
CA GLU A 637 -12.71 -10.50 -0.55
C GLU A 637 -12.42 -9.04 -0.95
N ASP A 638 -11.50 -8.38 -0.25
CA ASP A 638 -11.10 -6.99 -0.52
C ASP A 638 -10.35 -6.86 -1.85
N ILE A 639 -9.62 -7.89 -2.26
CA ILE A 639 -9.05 -8.03 -3.61
C ILE A 639 -10.14 -8.35 -4.64
N GLY A 640 -11.15 -9.16 -4.25
CA GLY A 640 -12.09 -9.79 -5.17
C GLY A 640 -11.55 -11.07 -5.79
N MET A 641 -10.64 -11.78 -5.09
CA MET A 641 -9.93 -12.93 -5.64
C MET A 641 -10.89 -14.08 -5.96
N PRO A 642 -10.92 -14.60 -7.21
CA PRO A 642 -11.70 -15.78 -7.54
C PRO A 642 -11.07 -17.01 -6.87
N TYR A 643 -11.88 -17.87 -6.26
CA TYR A 643 -11.36 -19.03 -5.54
C TYR A 643 -10.97 -20.14 -6.51
N ARG A 644 -11.87 -20.38 -7.46
CA ARG A 644 -11.71 -21.38 -8.51
C ARG A 644 -12.35 -20.90 -9.81
N MET A 645 -11.78 -21.36 -10.90
CA MET A 645 -12.38 -21.38 -12.23
C MET A 645 -12.34 -22.83 -12.71
N GLU A 646 -13.12 -23.20 -13.73
CA GLU A 646 -13.41 -24.61 -14.11
C GLU A 646 -12.28 -25.63 -13.85
N ASN A 647 -11.06 -25.34 -14.31
CA ASN A 647 -9.89 -26.24 -14.20
C ASN A 647 -8.75 -25.70 -13.33
N ALA A 648 -8.93 -24.56 -12.64
CA ALA A 648 -7.89 -23.90 -11.85
C ALA A 648 -8.39 -23.48 -10.46
N THR A 649 -7.55 -23.66 -9.44
CA THR A 649 -7.83 -23.18 -8.08
C THR A 649 -6.67 -22.29 -7.64
N PHE A 650 -6.97 -21.08 -7.20
CA PHE A 650 -5.94 -20.05 -6.95
C PHE A 650 -5.56 -19.90 -5.49
N VAL A 651 -6.46 -20.28 -4.58
CA VAL A 651 -6.32 -20.00 -3.12
C VAL A 651 -6.39 -21.25 -2.25
N SER A 652 -6.21 -22.45 -2.84
CA SER A 652 -6.39 -23.76 -2.18
C SER A 652 -5.73 -23.85 -0.81
N ASP A 653 -4.40 -23.86 -0.77
CA ASP A 653 -3.65 -24.16 0.46
C ASP A 653 -3.77 -23.02 1.50
N PRO A 654 -3.68 -21.73 1.10
CA PRO A 654 -3.98 -20.61 1.99
C PRO A 654 -5.33 -20.71 2.70
N VAL A 655 -6.42 -20.95 1.97
CA VAL A 655 -7.77 -21.01 2.54
C VAL A 655 -7.96 -22.28 3.37
N LYS A 656 -7.41 -23.44 2.96
CA LYS A 656 -7.45 -24.66 3.78
C LYS A 656 -6.83 -24.46 5.17
N ALA A 657 -5.75 -23.68 5.24
CA ALA A 657 -5.11 -23.36 6.51
C ALA A 657 -5.98 -22.48 7.41
N THR A 658 -6.92 -21.69 6.88
CA THR A 658 -7.83 -20.85 7.68
C THR A 658 -9.00 -21.63 8.28
N LEU A 659 -9.48 -22.67 7.59
CA LEU A 659 -10.68 -23.43 7.99
C LEU A 659 -10.67 -23.94 9.45
N PRO A 660 -9.63 -24.63 9.95
CA PRO A 660 -9.62 -25.12 11.33
C PRO A 660 -9.49 -23.99 12.37
N ARG A 661 -9.06 -22.79 11.96
CA ARG A 661 -8.85 -21.62 12.84
C ARG A 661 -10.09 -20.73 12.93
N VAL A 662 -10.85 -20.62 11.83
CA VAL A 662 -12.09 -19.83 11.76
C VAL A 662 -13.31 -20.67 12.13
N GLY A 663 -13.34 -21.96 11.78
CA GLY A 663 -14.48 -22.84 11.98
C GLY A 663 -15.06 -22.89 13.41
N PRO A 664 -14.25 -22.88 14.48
CA PRO A 664 -14.76 -22.85 15.86
C PRO A 664 -15.52 -21.57 16.23
N TYR A 665 -15.23 -20.46 15.55
CA TYR A 665 -15.77 -19.14 15.86
C TYR A 665 -16.89 -18.73 14.88
N SER A 666 -16.65 -18.87 13.57
CA SER A 666 -17.59 -18.52 12.49
C SER A 666 -17.79 -19.70 11.53
N PRO A 667 -18.60 -20.70 11.91
CA PRO A 667 -18.71 -21.93 11.14
C PRO A 667 -19.41 -21.75 9.79
N HIS A 668 -20.36 -20.80 9.68
CA HIS A 668 -21.00 -20.46 8.40
C HIS A 668 -19.97 -19.92 7.39
N TRP A 669 -19.07 -19.04 7.83
CA TRP A 669 -18.01 -18.51 6.98
C TRP A 669 -17.04 -19.60 6.52
N ALA A 670 -16.58 -20.45 7.44
CA ALA A 670 -15.68 -21.56 7.10
C ALA A 670 -16.31 -22.48 6.05
N LEU A 671 -17.60 -22.78 6.21
CA LEU A 671 -18.36 -23.56 5.26
C LEU A 671 -18.46 -22.89 3.88
N ALA A 672 -18.84 -21.61 3.82
CA ALA A 672 -18.95 -20.89 2.55
C ALA A 672 -17.64 -20.96 1.75
N ASN A 673 -16.50 -20.84 2.44
CA ASN A 673 -15.18 -20.99 1.84
C ASN A 673 -14.88 -22.42 1.36
N VAL A 674 -15.29 -23.46 2.09
CA VAL A 674 -15.18 -24.86 1.64
C VAL A 674 -15.93 -25.08 0.33
N VAL A 675 -17.15 -24.54 0.23
CA VAL A 675 -17.97 -24.70 -0.99
C VAL A 675 -17.35 -23.93 -2.16
N ARG A 676 -16.89 -22.70 -1.95
CA ARG A 676 -16.21 -21.89 -2.99
C ARG A 676 -14.90 -22.52 -3.46
N LEU A 677 -14.14 -23.14 -2.58
CA LEU A 677 -12.95 -23.93 -2.96
C LEU A 677 -13.31 -25.14 -3.81
N GLY A 678 -14.45 -25.79 -3.51
CA GLY A 678 -14.90 -26.98 -4.22
C GLY A 678 -14.03 -28.22 -4.00
N ASP A 679 -13.20 -28.24 -2.95
CA ASP A 679 -12.44 -29.41 -2.55
C ASP A 679 -13.22 -30.22 -1.52
N ALA A 680 -13.73 -31.38 -1.93
CA ALA A 680 -14.47 -32.28 -1.04
C ALA A 680 -13.65 -32.71 0.19
N LYS A 681 -12.32 -32.76 0.11
CA LYS A 681 -11.45 -33.09 1.25
C LYS A 681 -11.35 -31.94 2.26
N ALA A 682 -11.60 -30.70 1.84
CA ALA A 682 -11.62 -29.57 2.75
C ALA A 682 -12.76 -29.67 3.77
N ALA A 683 -13.87 -30.33 3.40
CA ALA A 683 -14.99 -30.59 4.30
C ALA A 683 -14.60 -31.52 5.47
N ASP A 684 -13.65 -32.45 5.28
CA ASP A 684 -13.19 -33.35 6.34
C ASP A 684 -12.50 -32.58 7.49
N TRP A 685 -11.95 -31.39 7.21
CA TRP A 685 -11.35 -30.53 8.23
C TRP A 685 -12.40 -29.87 9.12
N LEU A 686 -13.50 -29.40 8.51
CA LEU A 686 -14.58 -28.72 9.22
C LEU A 686 -15.47 -29.70 9.98
N PHE A 687 -15.86 -30.81 9.35
CA PHE A 687 -16.75 -31.83 9.92
C PHE A 687 -15.99 -33.10 10.32
N ASN A 688 -14.86 -32.92 11.02
CA ASN A 688 -14.14 -34.06 11.58
C ASN A 688 -14.97 -34.74 12.70
N ARG A 689 -14.58 -35.97 13.07
CA ARG A 689 -15.35 -36.76 14.04
C ARG A 689 -15.51 -36.10 15.40
N GLU A 690 -14.50 -35.35 15.84
CA GLU A 690 -14.51 -34.65 17.12
C GLU A 690 -15.50 -33.49 17.09
N TYR A 691 -15.45 -32.67 16.05
CA TYR A 691 -16.38 -31.55 15.84
C TYR A 691 -17.84 -32.02 15.77
N VAL A 692 -18.12 -33.05 14.95
CA VAL A 692 -19.48 -33.59 14.80
C VAL A 692 -19.97 -34.23 16.11
N ALA A 693 -19.09 -34.89 16.87
CA ALA A 693 -19.46 -35.45 18.17
C ALA A 693 -19.73 -34.38 19.24
N GLY A 694 -19.06 -33.24 19.16
CA GLY A 694 -19.30 -32.08 20.03
C GLY A 694 -20.49 -31.21 19.62
N LEU A 695 -21.09 -31.46 18.46
CA LEU A 695 -22.16 -30.62 17.94
C LEU A 695 -23.47 -30.85 18.68
N GLY A 696 -24.05 -29.78 19.23
CA GLY A 696 -25.40 -29.82 19.79
C GLY A 696 -26.45 -30.12 18.72
N GLN A 697 -27.54 -30.80 19.11
CA GLN A 697 -28.60 -31.21 18.17
C GLN A 697 -29.19 -30.03 17.40
N ASP A 698 -29.47 -28.91 18.06
CA ASP A 698 -30.02 -27.71 17.41
C ASP A 698 -29.09 -27.10 16.36
N HIS A 699 -27.76 -27.26 16.52
CA HIS A 699 -26.79 -26.83 15.52
C HIS A 699 -26.73 -27.83 14.35
N ALA A 700 -26.84 -29.12 14.64
CA ALA A 700 -26.86 -30.17 13.63
C ALA A 700 -28.07 -30.03 12.71
N ASP A 701 -29.25 -29.80 13.29
CA ASP A 701 -30.52 -29.66 12.56
C ASP A 701 -30.49 -28.40 11.68
N ARG A 702 -30.02 -27.25 12.20
CA ARG A 702 -29.84 -26.03 11.40
C ARG A 702 -28.90 -26.23 10.20
N TYR A 703 -27.76 -26.88 10.42
CA TYR A 703 -26.86 -27.23 9.33
C TYR A 703 -27.52 -28.14 8.31
N PHE A 704 -28.21 -29.17 8.77
CA PHE A 704 -28.92 -30.10 7.90
C PHE A 704 -29.91 -29.38 6.98
N ASP A 705 -30.73 -28.49 7.53
CA ASP A 705 -31.74 -27.74 6.76
C ASP A 705 -31.09 -26.84 5.70
N VAL A 706 -30.02 -26.12 6.06
CA VAL A 706 -29.25 -25.28 5.14
C VAL A 706 -28.65 -26.11 4.00
N TYR A 707 -28.00 -27.23 4.34
CA TYR A 707 -27.33 -28.09 3.33
C TYR A 707 -28.30 -28.83 2.44
N LEU A 708 -29.40 -29.34 3.00
CA LEU A 708 -30.40 -30.03 2.22
C LEU A 708 -31.01 -29.07 1.20
N SER A 709 -31.36 -27.86 1.62
CA SER A 709 -31.90 -26.82 0.74
C SER A 709 -30.91 -26.40 -0.35
N ALA A 710 -29.63 -26.27 -0.01
CA ALA A 710 -28.56 -25.99 -0.98
C ALA A 710 -28.37 -27.14 -2.00
N LEU A 711 -28.38 -28.38 -1.52
CA LEU A 711 -28.26 -29.57 -2.35
C LEU A 711 -29.45 -29.70 -3.31
N GLU A 712 -30.68 -29.51 -2.82
CA GLU A 712 -31.90 -29.56 -3.62
C GLU A 712 -31.88 -28.53 -4.76
N ARG A 713 -31.49 -27.29 -4.47
CA ARG A 713 -31.32 -26.24 -5.49
C ARG A 713 -30.26 -26.59 -6.51
N THR A 714 -29.11 -27.08 -6.05
CA THR A 714 -28.00 -27.48 -6.95
C THR A 714 -28.42 -28.63 -7.87
N VAL A 715 -29.13 -29.64 -7.35
CA VAL A 715 -29.66 -30.75 -8.15
C VAL A 715 -30.68 -30.26 -9.17
N ALA A 716 -31.58 -29.36 -8.78
CA ALA A 716 -32.56 -28.76 -9.68
C ALA A 716 -31.91 -27.97 -10.83
N ALA A 717 -30.84 -27.22 -10.55
CA ALA A 717 -30.08 -26.49 -11.56
C ALA A 717 -29.39 -27.43 -12.58
N ILE A 718 -28.85 -28.57 -12.12
CA ILE A 718 -28.22 -29.57 -12.99
C ILE A 718 -29.24 -30.31 -13.86
N ASP A 719 -30.45 -30.56 -13.33
CA ASP A 719 -31.50 -31.33 -14.01
C ASP A 719 -32.46 -30.44 -14.84
N GLY A 720 -32.33 -29.10 -14.78
CA GLY A 720 -33.11 -28.15 -15.55
C GLY A 720 -32.80 -28.15 -17.07
N PRO A 721 -33.74 -27.70 -17.92
CA PRO A 721 -33.49 -27.52 -19.34
C PRO A 721 -32.57 -26.30 -19.55
N ASP A 722 -31.32 -26.59 -19.88
CA ASP A 722 -30.24 -25.63 -20.14
C ASP A 722 -30.63 -24.65 -21.27
N LEU A 723 -30.80 -23.37 -20.94
CA LEU A 723 -30.85 -22.26 -21.88
C LEU A 723 -29.41 -21.96 -22.36
N SER A 724 -28.91 -22.79 -23.26
CA SER A 724 -28.00 -22.47 -24.37
C SER A 724 -27.20 -23.71 -24.78
N GLU A 725 -27.18 -23.95 -26.09
CA GLU A 725 -26.40 -25.02 -26.72
C GLU A 725 -24.90 -24.70 -26.64
N ALA A 726 -24.13 -25.52 -25.92
CA ALA A 726 -22.70 -25.64 -26.17
C ALA A 726 -22.25 -27.11 -26.05
N LYS A 727 -21.78 -27.63 -27.18
CA LYS A 727 -21.31 -28.99 -27.38
C LYS A 727 -19.92 -29.18 -26.75
N THR A 728 -19.83 -29.58 -25.48
CA THR A 728 -18.61 -30.25 -24.98
C THR A 728 -18.88 -31.04 -23.69
N SER A 729 -18.38 -32.28 -23.66
CA SER A 729 -18.45 -33.26 -22.54
C SER A 729 -19.75 -34.06 -22.32
N SER A 730 -20.05 -34.94 -23.28
CA SER A 730 -21.04 -36.04 -23.13
C SER A 730 -20.75 -37.03 -21.98
N ARG A 731 -19.54 -36.97 -21.38
CA ARG A 731 -19.13 -37.82 -20.25
C ARG A 731 -19.64 -37.31 -18.89
N TRP A 732 -19.77 -36.00 -18.71
CA TRP A 732 -20.20 -35.37 -17.45
C TRP A 732 -21.72 -35.48 -17.26
N ARG A 733 -22.53 -35.16 -18.29
CA ARG A 733 -24.01 -35.31 -18.24
C ARG A 733 -24.47 -36.75 -17.95
N ARG A 734 -23.67 -37.77 -18.31
CA ARG A 734 -23.95 -39.19 -17.97
C ARG A 734 -23.54 -39.56 -16.54
N ARG A 735 -22.57 -38.86 -15.94
CA ARG A 735 -22.06 -39.09 -14.58
C ARG A 735 -22.88 -38.31 -13.54
N SER A 736 -23.22 -37.05 -13.81
CA SER A 736 -24.08 -36.22 -12.96
C SER A 736 -25.49 -36.82 -12.82
N ARG A 737 -26.11 -37.26 -13.92
CA ARG A 737 -27.41 -37.96 -13.92
C ARG A 737 -27.41 -39.29 -13.18
N ARG A 738 -26.25 -39.93 -12.97
CA ARG A 738 -26.11 -41.14 -12.14
C ARG A 738 -26.00 -40.81 -10.65
N CYS A 739 -25.27 -39.76 -10.30
CA CYS A 739 -25.19 -39.28 -8.91
C CYS A 739 -26.51 -38.64 -8.44
N SER A 740 -27.16 -37.80 -9.26
CA SER A 740 -28.43 -37.16 -8.91
C SER A 740 -29.54 -38.18 -8.64
N ARG A 741 -29.62 -39.23 -9.46
CA ARG A 741 -30.53 -40.37 -9.22
C ARG A 741 -30.19 -41.13 -7.94
N GLY A 742 -28.90 -41.29 -7.60
CA GLY A 742 -28.46 -41.92 -6.34
C GLY A 742 -28.89 -41.12 -5.11
N CYS A 743 -28.58 -39.82 -5.08
CA CYS A 743 -28.92 -38.91 -3.98
C CYS A 743 -30.44 -38.71 -3.83
N ALA A 744 -31.18 -38.54 -4.93
CA ALA A 744 -32.64 -38.41 -4.89
C ALA A 744 -33.34 -39.68 -4.38
N THR A 745 -32.75 -40.86 -4.60
CA THR A 745 -33.28 -42.12 -4.06
C THR A 745 -33.04 -42.22 -2.54
N SER A 746 -31.88 -41.75 -2.06
CA SER A 746 -31.56 -41.70 -0.63
C SER A 746 -32.39 -40.65 0.12
N ALA A 747 -32.59 -39.45 -0.44
CA ALA A 747 -33.44 -38.41 0.15
C ALA A 747 -34.90 -38.86 0.25
N ARG A 748 -35.43 -39.53 -0.78
CA ARG A 748 -36.79 -40.11 -0.75
C ARG A 748 -36.92 -41.26 0.24
N GLN A 749 -35.87 -42.05 0.46
CA GLN A 749 -35.86 -43.10 1.49
C GLN A 749 -35.85 -42.53 2.92
N LEU A 750 -35.19 -41.39 3.14
CA LEU A 750 -35.20 -40.71 4.43
C LEU A 750 -36.58 -40.08 4.71
N ALA A 751 -37.21 -39.44 3.72
CA ALA A 751 -38.58 -38.93 3.83
C ALA A 751 -39.62 -40.05 4.03
N ALA A 752 -39.45 -41.21 3.37
CA ALA A 752 -40.35 -42.36 3.52
C ALA A 752 -40.24 -43.06 4.90
N ASN A 753 -39.17 -42.82 5.66
CA ASN A 753 -38.97 -43.36 7.01
C ASN A 753 -39.58 -42.48 8.13
N GLY A 754 -40.46 -41.53 7.78
CA GLY A 754 -41.36 -40.87 8.75
C GLY A 754 -40.76 -39.70 9.53
N TRP A 755 -39.71 -39.06 9.03
CA TRP A 755 -39.17 -37.83 9.63
C TRP A 755 -39.93 -36.63 9.04
N SER A 756 -40.93 -36.12 9.78
CA SER A 756 -41.58 -34.84 9.49
C SER A 756 -41.36 -33.87 10.64
N PRO A 757 -40.97 -32.60 10.40
CA PRO A 757 -40.91 -31.60 11.44
C PRO A 757 -42.32 -31.06 11.67
N HIS A 758 -42.96 -31.48 12.77
CA HIS A 758 -43.95 -30.73 13.57
C HIS A 758 -44.76 -31.66 14.47
N SER A 759 -44.45 -31.67 15.76
CA SER A 759 -45.46 -31.77 16.82
C SER A 759 -44.93 -31.11 18.08
N ALA A 760 -45.32 -29.86 18.29
CA ALA A 760 -45.20 -29.15 19.55
C ALA A 760 -45.93 -29.95 20.65
N GLY A 761 -45.23 -30.28 21.72
CA GLY A 761 -45.79 -31.01 22.85
C GLY A 761 -46.51 -30.08 23.83
N SER A 762 -47.83 -30.12 23.81
CA SER A 762 -48.69 -29.79 24.94
C SER A 762 -48.65 -30.92 25.98
N THR A 763 -48.61 -30.52 27.25
CA THR A 763 -48.68 -31.29 28.50
C THR A 763 -49.83 -32.30 28.57
N VAL A 764 -49.57 -33.57 28.98
CA VAL A 764 -50.51 -34.44 29.73
C VAL A 764 -49.72 -35.43 30.62
N GLN A 765 -50.12 -35.51 31.89
CA GLN A 765 -49.71 -36.47 32.93
C GLN A 765 -50.33 -37.87 32.72
N GLY A 766 -49.65 -38.94 33.15
CA GLY A 766 -50.28 -40.26 33.33
C GLY A 766 -49.32 -41.37 33.76
N GLU A 767 -49.60 -41.96 34.91
CA GLU A 767 -48.82 -42.98 35.62
C GLU A 767 -48.84 -44.39 34.98
N GLY A 768 -47.76 -45.15 35.22
CA GLY A 768 -47.82 -46.58 35.58
C GLY A 768 -47.78 -47.64 34.46
N GLY A 769 -46.76 -48.53 34.50
CA GLY A 769 -46.86 -49.88 33.95
C GLY A 769 -45.66 -50.39 33.15
N CYS A 770 -44.69 -50.96 33.85
CA CYS A 770 -43.50 -51.61 33.28
C CYS A 770 -43.85 -52.95 32.60
N SER A 771 -43.55 -53.13 31.30
CA SER A 771 -43.12 -54.43 30.75
C SER A 771 -42.41 -54.29 29.38
N ARG A 772 -41.09 -54.44 29.44
CA ARG A 772 -40.13 -54.88 28.40
C ARG A 772 -40.42 -54.50 26.92
N MET A 773 -39.90 -53.33 26.52
CA MET A 773 -39.44 -53.10 25.15
C MET A 773 -37.91 -53.12 25.12
N SER A 774 -37.36 -53.98 24.26
CA SER A 774 -35.94 -54.04 23.93
C SER A 774 -35.47 -52.69 23.38
N THR A 775 -34.63 -52.00 24.15
CA THR A 775 -33.88 -50.82 23.75
C THR A 775 -32.91 -51.19 22.63
N VAL A 776 -33.18 -50.74 21.41
CA VAL A 776 -32.19 -50.73 20.33
C VAL A 776 -31.34 -49.48 20.51
N SER A 777 -30.06 -49.66 20.83
CA SER A 777 -29.11 -48.57 21.07
C SER A 777 -28.90 -47.68 19.82
N PRO A 778 -28.59 -46.38 19.99
CA PRO A 778 -28.30 -45.44 18.89
C PRO A 778 -27.10 -45.84 18.00
N GLY A 779 -26.28 -46.80 18.43
CA GLY A 779 -25.19 -47.38 17.65
C GLY A 779 -25.64 -48.20 16.42
N ALA A 780 -26.92 -48.60 16.33
CA ALA A 780 -27.43 -49.38 15.20
C ALA A 780 -27.56 -48.54 13.91
N PHE A 781 -27.78 -47.22 14.00
CA PHE A 781 -27.92 -46.32 12.84
C PHE A 781 -26.61 -46.18 12.05
N TRP A 782 -25.50 -45.97 12.76
CA TRP A 782 -24.16 -45.88 12.16
C TRP A 782 -23.61 -47.23 11.68
N THR A 783 -24.04 -48.33 12.30
CA THR A 783 -23.61 -49.68 11.90
C THR A 783 -24.40 -50.18 10.68
N ALA A 784 -25.68 -49.79 10.54
CA ALA A 784 -26.48 -50.09 9.35
C ALA A 784 -25.97 -49.34 8.10
N CYS A 785 -25.55 -48.07 8.22
CA CYS A 785 -24.92 -47.32 7.13
C CYS A 785 -23.54 -47.87 6.71
N ARG A 786 -22.84 -48.59 7.59
CA ARG A 786 -21.58 -49.31 7.24
C ARG A 786 -21.81 -50.64 6.53
N SER A 787 -22.94 -51.32 6.77
CA SER A 787 -23.18 -52.66 6.22
C SER A 787 -23.72 -52.68 4.77
N ARG A 788 -24.15 -51.53 4.24
CA ARG A 788 -24.45 -51.37 2.81
C ARG A 788 -23.43 -50.40 2.22
N ASN A 789 -22.58 -50.92 1.33
CA ASN A 789 -21.60 -50.20 0.49
C ASN A 789 -22.20 -49.00 -0.29
N VAL A 790 -22.57 -47.92 0.40
CA VAL A 790 -23.15 -46.70 -0.20
C VAL A 790 -22.13 -45.55 -0.22
N LEU A 791 -21.17 -45.53 0.70
CA LEU A 791 -20.13 -44.48 0.77
C LEU A 791 -18.91 -44.69 -0.15
N VAL A 792 -18.82 -45.82 -0.86
CA VAL A 792 -17.65 -46.16 -1.72
C VAL A 792 -17.88 -45.88 -3.21
N ARG A 793 -19.05 -45.35 -3.61
CA ARG A 793 -19.36 -45.07 -5.03
C ARG A 793 -19.67 -43.62 -5.39
N CYS A 794 -19.50 -42.68 -4.46
CA CYS A 794 -19.52 -41.25 -4.75
C CYS A 794 -18.08 -40.69 -4.69
N ARG A 795 -17.22 -41.10 -5.63
CA ARG A 795 -16.05 -40.31 -6.05
C ARG A 795 -16.42 -39.67 -7.38
N CYS A 796 -16.99 -38.47 -7.37
CA CYS A 796 -17.11 -37.57 -8.51
C CYS A 796 -17.24 -36.17 -7.94
#